data_AF-A0A937F5C6-F1
#
_entry.id   AF-A0A937F5C6-F1
#
_cell.length_a   1.000
_cell.length_b   1.000
_cell.length_c   1.000
_cell.angle_alpha   90.00
_cell.angle_beta   90.00
_cell.angle_gamma   90.00
#
_symmetry.space_group_name_H-M   'P 1'
#
loop_
_entity.id
_entity.type
_entity.pdbx_description
1 polymer ?
#
loop_
_entity_poly.entity_id
_entity_poly.type
_entity_poly.pdbx_seq_one_letter_code
_entity_poly.pdbx_strand_id
1 'polypeptide(L)'
;MPPESLDPSFPSQQQAAGDIDIGGNENAMAFVAAAGNAAIDQSRHVIYNYYYSREESRSGSVSDTPLPDDLPCPYRGLFHFGPEDAEFFFGRDVFVAELVNAVQIRALVPVLGASGSGKSSVVLAGLVPRLQQTGHWQFTHFRPGSDPFHALALALVPLYQPAQDATDQIAQARKLASYLRDGEVLLTDVIARIQQNYPNQRVLLIADQFEELYTLCSEEVTRRRFLDCLLGSLATATGQTSPLVLVATMRADFLANALSYRPFADVLQNGDVKLGVMNQEELRQVIEKPVAKLGLAFEAGLVQRILDGVESQPGNLPLLEFALTELWGRRNGKQLTHHAYEAIGEVEGALAGYADQQYARLSESEQAQVRRIFVQLVRPGEGTEDTRRLATKAELGEERWALVTRLANSRLVVTSQDGVKQETVEVVHEALIRNWGELRGWMASDRTFRVWQDRLRAAMQQWQATQGDEGSLLRGAALVEAEEKLKAHQDDLSSAEQAFIQKSVELRNCLLREEKFRQTWRIAGLALIPLAVLTTWEFRNLIFRPESPFVIEPLKSVNEIKDVKPSDPYFQPLKSLIEKYGISPPLYSDRSFHSDDHISRAQLIVYFANLWNELIEIRNSALRSQQCRLLDTAKKHPFNPPKDVTPQTAWYYEAYKSLAEQSGLGNQNLESQFFPLADGKFHSDLSLTRAEMTAAVRRLLDAFQNYLAANQNFNQGELSSYRSSYVPVAYPNPLLAQITSAAQFRDVKPTDWFFPDLQSLLEQYTVVLGMPDGTFQPNRLATRGELVEILNKAMKAMDDVIVADSAQCSNSNQ
;
A
#
# COMPACT_ATOMS: atom_id res chain seq x y z
N MET A 1 18.19 74.60 24.03
CA MET A 1 18.27 74.11 25.42
C MET A 1 16.87 73.71 25.82
N PRO A 2 16.64 72.55 26.46
CA PRO A 2 15.30 71.98 26.51
C PRO A 2 14.36 72.91 27.29
N PRO A 3 13.08 72.90 26.95
CA PRO A 3 12.08 72.95 28.01
C PRO A 3 10.96 71.92 27.83
N GLU A 4 10.63 71.34 28.98
CA GLU A 4 9.33 70.94 29.52
C GLU A 4 8.07 70.98 28.65
N SER A 5 7.33 69.86 28.76
CA SER A 5 5.87 69.66 28.82
C SER A 5 4.91 70.67 28.19
N LEU A 6 3.90 70.16 27.47
CA LEU A 6 2.46 70.35 27.73
C LEU A 6 1.61 69.58 26.69
N ASP A 7 0.54 68.96 27.19
CA ASP A 7 -0.67 68.49 26.49
C ASP A 7 -1.27 69.61 25.61
N PRO A 8 -2.00 69.38 24.48
CA PRO A 8 -3.45 69.10 24.59
C PRO A 8 -4.16 68.38 23.39
N SER A 9 -5.30 67.76 23.72
CA SER A 9 -6.59 67.57 22.98
C SER A 9 -6.77 68.07 21.52
N PHE A 10 -7.53 67.31 20.70
CA PHE A 10 -8.66 67.69 19.78
C PHE A 10 -8.97 66.54 18.75
N PRO A 11 -10.06 66.55 17.94
CA PRO A 11 -11.48 66.34 18.24
C PRO A 11 -12.17 65.23 17.41
N SER A 12 -13.41 64.92 17.80
CA SER A 12 -14.43 64.19 17.04
C SER A 12 -15.14 65.05 15.97
N GLN A 13 -15.33 64.52 14.76
CA GLN A 13 -16.35 64.97 13.79
C GLN A 13 -16.99 63.76 13.06
N GLN A 14 -18.33 63.69 13.15
CA GLN A 14 -19.21 62.88 12.33
C GLN A 14 -19.36 63.51 10.94
N GLN A 15 -19.35 62.71 9.88
CA GLN A 15 -19.91 63.06 8.57
C GLN A 15 -20.76 61.92 8.01
N ALA A 16 -21.84 62.33 7.36
CA ALA A 16 -23.03 61.58 7.04
C ALA A 16 -22.96 60.82 5.69
N ALA A 17 -23.98 59.98 5.54
CA ALA A 17 -24.30 59.10 4.42
C ALA A 17 -24.22 59.75 3.02
N GLY A 18 -23.68 58.99 2.06
CA GLY A 18 -23.86 59.18 0.63
C GLY A 18 -24.25 57.84 -0.01
N ASP A 19 -25.38 57.85 -0.72
CA ASP A 19 -25.93 56.73 -1.51
C ASP A 19 -24.92 56.24 -2.56
N ILE A 20 -24.69 54.92 -2.61
CA ILE A 20 -24.20 54.23 -3.81
C ILE A 20 -25.04 52.96 -4.03
N ASP A 21 -25.65 52.99 -5.20
CA ASP A 21 -26.44 52.01 -5.97
C ASP A 21 -26.19 50.52 -5.67
N ILE A 22 -27.26 49.78 -5.37
CA ILE A 22 -27.25 48.32 -5.20
C ILE A 22 -27.45 47.67 -6.57
N GLY A 23 -26.37 47.14 -7.12
CA GLY A 23 -26.36 46.28 -8.29
C GLY A 23 -25.45 45.07 -8.11
N GLY A 24 -26.01 43.99 -7.53
CA GLY A 24 -25.62 42.59 -7.75
C GLY A 24 -24.23 42.13 -7.33
N ASN A 25 -24.11 41.53 -6.13
CA ASN A 25 -23.44 40.23 -5.93
C ASN A 25 -23.80 39.66 -4.55
N GLU A 26 -24.57 38.59 -4.50
CA GLU A 26 -24.90 37.86 -3.27
C GLU A 26 -23.70 36.99 -2.87
N ASN A 27 -22.90 37.45 -1.89
CA ASN A 27 -22.14 36.63 -0.94
C ASN A 27 -21.25 37.55 -0.07
N ALA A 28 -21.84 38.15 0.98
CA ALA A 28 -21.09 38.74 2.09
C ALA A 28 -21.97 38.72 3.35
N MET A 29 -21.65 37.86 4.33
CA MET A 29 -22.22 37.96 5.67
C MET A 29 -21.50 39.07 6.45
N ALA A 30 -22.29 40.05 6.89
CA ALA A 30 -21.85 41.17 7.71
C ALA A 30 -21.94 40.82 9.22
N PHE A 31 -20.92 41.19 9.99
CA PHE A 31 -20.96 41.19 11.46
C PHE A 31 -21.54 42.51 11.96
N VAL A 32 -22.51 42.44 12.89
CA VAL A 32 -22.94 43.59 13.69
C VAL A 32 -22.43 43.40 15.11
N ALA A 33 -21.54 44.30 15.54
CA ALA A 33 -21.14 44.43 16.94
C ALA A 33 -22.09 45.41 17.65
N ALA A 34 -22.69 44.97 18.77
CA ALA A 34 -23.36 45.86 19.71
C ALA A 34 -22.54 45.87 21.01
N ALA A 35 -21.94 47.02 21.30
CA ALA A 35 -21.12 47.26 22.49
C ALA A 35 -21.93 47.13 23.79
N GLY A 36 -21.36 46.47 24.81
CA GLY A 36 -21.92 46.48 26.18
C GLY A 36 -21.38 45.44 27.16
N ASN A 37 -20.06 45.39 27.38
CA ASN A 37 -19.33 44.77 28.50
C ASN A 37 -19.87 43.47 29.13
N ALA A 38 -19.28 42.33 28.72
CA ALA A 38 -19.16 41.15 29.57
C ALA A 38 -17.67 40.90 29.86
N ALA A 39 -17.29 40.86 31.14
CA ALA A 39 -15.95 40.46 31.54
C ALA A 39 -15.74 39.00 31.13
N ILE A 40 -14.83 38.77 30.18
CA ILE A 40 -14.39 37.45 29.78
C ILE A 40 -13.36 37.01 30.82
N ASP A 41 -13.66 35.92 31.54
CA ASP A 41 -12.68 35.20 32.33
C ASP A 41 -11.61 34.63 31.37
N GLN A 42 -10.44 35.28 31.33
CA GLN A 42 -9.31 34.94 30.46
C GLN A 42 -8.53 33.69 30.92
N SER A 43 -9.03 32.93 31.90
CA SER A 43 -8.33 31.76 32.45
C SER A 43 -8.61 30.42 31.75
N ARG A 44 -9.47 30.39 30.72
CA ARG A 44 -9.81 29.18 29.96
C ARG A 44 -9.49 29.33 28.47
N HIS A 45 -8.23 29.11 28.11
CA HIS A 45 -7.88 28.84 26.71
C HIS A 45 -8.37 27.44 26.32
N VAL A 46 -9.60 27.35 25.82
CA VAL A 46 -10.09 26.16 25.13
C VAL A 46 -9.45 26.18 23.74
N ILE A 47 -8.50 25.26 23.50
CA ILE A 47 -7.91 25.08 22.18
C ILE A 47 -8.93 24.39 21.29
N TYR A 48 -9.48 25.13 20.34
CA TYR A 48 -10.38 24.61 19.32
C TYR A 48 -9.56 23.79 18.32
N ASN A 49 -9.84 22.49 18.22
CA ASN A 49 -9.34 21.64 17.15
C ASN A 49 -10.49 21.29 16.21
N TYR A 50 -10.30 21.56 14.92
CA TYR A 50 -11.29 21.54 13.85
C TYR A 50 -11.84 20.15 13.46
N TYR A 51 -11.55 19.10 14.24
CA TYR A 51 -11.97 17.74 13.91
C TYR A 51 -13.45 17.45 14.21
N TYR A 52 -14.10 18.30 15.00
CA TYR A 52 -15.51 18.15 15.37
C TYR A 52 -16.19 19.52 15.50
N SER A 53 -16.37 20.20 14.37
CA SER A 53 -17.18 21.43 14.34
C SER A 53 -18.64 21.09 14.66
N ARG A 54 -19.10 21.47 15.85
CA ARG A 54 -20.52 21.54 16.21
C ARG A 54 -21.04 22.91 15.80
N GLU A 55 -22.03 22.97 14.92
CA GLU A 55 -22.90 24.15 14.84
C GLU A 55 -23.77 24.17 16.11
N GLU A 56 -23.37 24.93 17.13
CA GLU A 56 -24.27 25.26 18.24
C GLU A 56 -25.15 26.43 17.83
N SER A 57 -26.39 26.14 17.41
CA SER A 57 -27.46 27.15 17.44
C SER A 57 -27.83 27.43 18.90
N ARG A 58 -27.15 28.38 19.55
CA ARG A 58 -27.59 28.91 20.85
C ARG A 58 -28.73 29.89 20.61
N SER A 59 -29.98 29.44 20.72
CA SER A 59 -31.10 30.35 20.95
C SER A 59 -31.06 30.81 22.40
N GLY A 60 -30.66 32.05 22.62
CA GLY A 60 -30.75 32.69 23.93
C GLY A 60 -32.20 33.10 24.23
N SER A 61 -32.75 32.60 25.32
CA SER A 61 -33.72 33.36 26.12
C SER A 61 -33.63 32.93 27.58
N VAL A 62 -33.38 33.89 28.46
CA VAL A 62 -33.45 33.73 29.91
C VAL A 62 -34.93 33.73 30.33
N SER A 63 -35.44 32.58 30.71
CA SER A 63 -36.65 32.45 31.56
C SER A 63 -36.59 31.16 32.37
N ASP A 64 -36.95 31.26 33.65
CA ASP A 64 -36.94 30.19 34.65
C ASP A 64 -37.65 28.90 34.21
N THR A 65 -36.97 27.77 34.42
CA THR A 65 -37.36 26.37 34.17
C THR A 65 -37.58 26.00 32.69
N PRO A 66 -36.62 25.31 32.03
CA PRO A 66 -36.84 24.84 30.66
C PRO A 66 -38.05 23.89 30.59
N LEU A 67 -38.89 24.09 29.58
CA LEU A 67 -39.95 23.14 29.24
C LEU A 67 -39.29 21.77 28.95
N PRO A 68 -39.98 20.63 29.17
CA PRO A 68 -39.41 19.30 28.92
C PRO A 68 -38.84 19.11 27.49
N ASP A 69 -39.29 19.92 26.53
CA ASP A 69 -38.87 19.90 25.13
C ASP A 69 -37.57 20.69 24.87
N ASP A 70 -37.16 21.61 25.76
CA ASP A 70 -35.96 22.45 25.64
C ASP A 70 -34.71 21.86 26.31
N LEU A 71 -34.82 20.67 26.91
CA LEU A 71 -33.69 20.03 27.59
C LEU A 71 -32.67 19.48 26.58
N PRO A 72 -31.36 19.70 26.80
CA PRO A 72 -30.34 19.16 25.93
C PRO A 72 -30.34 17.63 26.00
N CYS A 73 -30.16 16.97 24.86
CA CYS A 73 -29.96 15.52 24.83
C CYS A 73 -28.66 15.18 25.58
N PRO A 74 -28.71 14.32 26.61
CA PRO A 74 -27.51 13.98 27.39
C PRO A 74 -26.62 12.93 26.69
N TYR A 75 -27.16 12.22 25.70
CA TYR A 75 -26.46 11.22 24.89
C TYR A 75 -25.85 11.85 23.63
N ARG A 76 -24.79 11.22 23.11
CA ARG A 76 -23.98 11.77 22.00
C ARG A 76 -24.12 11.01 20.70
N GLY A 77 -24.91 9.94 20.68
CA GLY A 77 -25.12 9.12 19.50
C GLY A 77 -23.82 8.45 19.07
N LEU A 78 -23.36 8.74 17.86
CA LEU A 78 -22.13 8.16 17.32
C LEU A 78 -20.89 9.04 17.56
N PHE A 79 -21.07 10.23 18.13
CA PHE A 79 -19.96 11.08 18.55
C PHE A 79 -19.41 10.62 19.89
N HIS A 80 -18.11 10.80 20.09
CA HIS A 80 -17.53 10.63 21.42
C HIS A 80 -17.89 11.80 22.34
N PHE A 81 -17.80 11.57 23.66
CA PHE A 81 -17.95 12.64 24.64
C PHE A 81 -16.69 13.52 24.66
N GLY A 82 -16.87 14.85 24.64
CA GLY A 82 -15.80 15.83 24.82
C GLY A 82 -15.65 16.29 26.28
N PRO A 83 -14.64 17.13 26.59
CA PRO A 83 -14.47 17.72 27.92
C PRO A 83 -15.70 18.52 28.40
N GLU A 84 -16.45 19.11 27.49
CA GLU A 84 -17.70 19.85 27.74
C GLU A 84 -18.87 18.94 28.13
N ASP A 85 -18.84 17.67 27.71
CA ASP A 85 -19.91 16.69 28.00
C ASP A 85 -19.63 15.90 29.29
N ALA A 86 -18.55 16.23 30.02
CA ALA A 86 -18.08 15.52 31.22
C ALA A 86 -19.17 15.30 32.28
N GLU A 87 -20.12 16.22 32.31
CA GLU A 87 -21.21 16.23 33.27
C GLU A 87 -22.28 15.15 33.01
N PHE A 88 -22.29 14.59 31.80
CA PHE A 88 -23.16 13.50 31.35
C PHE A 88 -22.39 12.19 31.12
N PHE A 89 -21.07 12.18 31.36
CA PHE A 89 -20.21 11.00 31.20
C PHE A 89 -20.16 10.17 32.49
N PHE A 90 -20.77 8.99 32.48
CA PHE A 90 -20.87 8.09 33.65
C PHE A 90 -20.36 6.67 33.35
N GLY A 91 -20.26 5.83 34.40
CA GLY A 91 -19.95 4.40 34.27
C GLY A 91 -18.47 4.06 34.04
N ARG A 92 -17.56 5.04 34.02
CA ARG A 92 -16.10 4.83 33.93
C ARG A 92 -15.31 5.42 35.08
N ASP A 93 -15.96 5.74 36.21
CA ASP A 93 -15.32 6.44 37.34
C ASP A 93 -14.05 5.73 37.86
N VAL A 94 -14.09 4.40 38.00
CA VAL A 94 -12.96 3.59 38.48
C VAL A 94 -11.78 3.66 37.51
N PHE A 95 -12.05 3.46 36.22
CA PHE A 95 -11.02 3.50 35.18
C PHE A 95 -10.43 4.91 34.99
N VAL A 96 -11.27 5.95 35.09
CA VAL A 96 -10.80 7.35 35.05
C VAL A 96 -9.86 7.62 36.23
N ALA A 97 -10.18 7.13 37.43
CA ALA A 97 -9.28 7.27 38.59
C ALA A 97 -7.93 6.57 38.38
N GLU A 98 -7.94 5.38 37.77
CA GLU A 98 -6.72 4.66 37.38
C GLU A 98 -5.89 5.45 36.36
N LEU A 99 -6.53 6.01 35.33
CA LEU A 99 -5.86 6.86 34.34
C LEU A 99 -5.26 8.12 34.96
N VAL A 100 -5.97 8.78 35.87
CA VAL A 100 -5.47 9.97 36.58
C VAL A 100 -4.20 9.61 37.37
N ASN A 101 -4.16 8.46 38.04
CA ASN A 101 -2.96 8.00 38.73
C ASN A 101 -1.81 7.69 37.74
N ALA A 102 -2.13 7.03 36.62
CA ALA A 102 -1.14 6.68 35.61
C ALA A 102 -0.42 7.91 35.03
N VAL A 103 -1.15 8.99 34.68
CA VAL A 103 -0.55 10.22 34.13
C VAL A 103 0.24 11.04 35.15
N GLN A 104 -0.02 10.84 36.45
CA GLN A 104 0.79 11.46 37.49
C GLN A 104 2.17 10.82 37.60
N ILE A 105 2.25 9.50 37.39
CA ILE A 105 3.47 8.71 37.59
C ILE A 105 4.29 8.59 36.29
N ARG A 106 3.64 8.47 35.14
CA ARG A 106 4.27 8.11 33.87
C ARG A 106 4.28 9.27 32.88
N ALA A 107 5.31 9.31 32.03
CA ALA A 107 5.39 10.23 30.89
C ALA A 107 4.65 9.69 29.65
N LEU A 108 4.49 8.37 29.53
CA LEU A 108 3.69 7.71 28.48
C LEU A 108 2.61 6.83 29.11
N VAL A 109 1.36 7.02 28.69
CA VAL A 109 0.21 6.20 29.11
C VAL A 109 -0.54 5.71 27.86
N PRO A 110 -0.25 4.50 27.36
CA PRO A 110 -1.03 3.87 26.31
C PRO A 110 -2.37 3.35 26.86
N VAL A 111 -3.48 3.71 26.22
CA VAL A 111 -4.84 3.26 26.51
C VAL A 111 -5.29 2.30 25.40
N LEU A 112 -5.29 1.01 25.71
CA LEU A 112 -5.57 -0.06 24.75
C LEU A 112 -6.98 -0.61 24.91
N GLY A 113 -7.68 -0.85 23.82
CA GLY A 113 -9.01 -1.47 23.86
C GLY A 113 -9.64 -1.67 22.49
N ALA A 114 -10.69 -2.49 22.41
CA ALA A 114 -11.41 -2.75 21.16
C ALA A 114 -11.98 -1.47 20.50
N SER A 115 -12.27 -1.52 19.20
CA SER A 115 -12.99 -0.42 18.52
C SER A 115 -14.35 -0.20 19.20
N GLY A 116 -14.74 1.06 19.41
CA GLY A 116 -16.00 1.41 20.08
C GLY A 116 -16.04 1.20 21.61
N SER A 117 -14.93 0.84 22.28
CA SER A 117 -14.93 0.64 23.75
C SER A 117 -14.99 1.92 24.60
N GLY A 118 -14.98 3.09 23.95
CA GLY A 118 -15.03 4.42 24.60
C GLY A 118 -13.68 5.04 24.94
N LYS A 119 -12.58 4.64 24.27
CA LYS A 119 -11.22 5.16 24.52
C LYS A 119 -11.13 6.69 24.41
N SER A 120 -11.64 7.26 23.32
CA SER A 120 -11.63 8.72 23.11
C SER A 120 -12.48 9.42 24.18
N SER A 121 -13.71 8.94 24.44
CA SER A 121 -14.60 9.49 25.47
C SER A 121 -13.99 9.44 26.88
N VAL A 122 -13.35 8.34 27.27
CA VAL A 122 -12.79 8.21 28.63
C VAL A 122 -11.57 9.12 28.85
N VAL A 123 -10.79 9.38 27.80
CA VAL A 123 -9.68 10.33 27.86
C VAL A 123 -10.19 11.77 27.82
N LEU A 124 -11.09 12.11 26.90
CA LEU A 124 -11.53 13.49 26.69
C LEU A 124 -12.58 13.97 27.70
N ALA A 125 -13.58 13.16 28.03
CA ALA A 125 -14.64 13.53 28.98
C ALA A 125 -14.38 13.02 30.40
N GLY A 126 -13.57 11.98 30.56
CA GLY A 126 -13.19 11.43 31.86
C GLY A 126 -11.92 12.06 32.43
N LEU A 127 -10.78 11.83 31.77
CA LEU A 127 -9.46 12.22 32.27
C LEU A 127 -9.23 13.74 32.25
N VAL A 128 -9.45 14.40 31.10
CA VAL A 128 -9.15 15.83 30.93
C VAL A 128 -9.86 16.71 31.98
N PRO A 129 -11.18 16.59 32.21
CA PRO A 129 -11.89 17.44 33.17
C PRO A 129 -11.41 17.22 34.60
N ARG A 130 -11.06 15.98 34.98
CA ARG A 130 -10.52 15.66 36.31
C ARG A 130 -9.15 16.31 36.53
N LEU A 131 -8.28 16.30 35.52
CA LEU A 131 -6.98 16.95 35.61
C LEU A 131 -7.10 18.49 35.60
N GLN A 132 -8.02 19.04 34.82
CA GLN A 132 -8.31 20.47 34.85
C GLN A 132 -8.82 20.94 36.22
N GLN A 133 -9.66 20.13 36.89
CA GLN A 133 -10.12 20.41 38.25
C GLN A 133 -8.99 20.40 39.28
N THR A 134 -7.97 19.54 39.11
CA THR A 134 -6.79 19.53 40.01
C THR A 134 -5.87 20.74 39.82
N GLY A 135 -6.03 21.50 38.73
CA GLY A 135 -5.11 22.56 38.34
C GLY A 135 -3.77 22.03 37.81
N HIS A 136 -2.93 22.92 37.28
CA HIS A 136 -1.56 22.62 36.80
C HIS A 136 -1.43 21.79 35.51
N TRP A 137 -2.46 21.74 34.67
CA TRP A 137 -2.42 21.04 33.39
C TRP A 137 -2.87 21.92 32.23
N GLN A 138 -2.08 21.93 31.17
CA GLN A 138 -2.51 22.30 29.82
C GLN A 138 -2.76 21.04 29.02
N PHE A 139 -3.82 21.00 28.23
CA PHE A 139 -4.13 19.84 27.40
C PHE A 139 -4.22 20.23 25.93
N THR A 140 -3.77 19.33 25.07
CA THR A 140 -4.02 19.38 23.63
C THR A 140 -4.12 17.95 23.10
N HIS A 141 -4.74 17.77 21.95
CA HIS A 141 -4.91 16.45 21.35
C HIS A 141 -4.68 16.52 19.84
N PHE A 142 -4.29 15.40 19.23
CA PHE A 142 -4.18 15.27 17.79
C PHE A 142 -4.48 13.83 17.38
N ARG A 143 -4.76 13.64 16.08
CA ARG A 143 -4.85 12.32 15.45
C ARG A 143 -3.72 12.22 14.42
N PRO A 144 -2.86 11.19 14.44
CA PRO A 144 -1.68 11.15 13.57
C PRO A 144 -1.98 11.30 12.07
N GLY A 145 -3.05 10.67 11.55
CA GLY A 145 -3.37 10.76 10.13
C GLY A 145 -2.24 10.30 9.19
N SER A 146 -2.24 10.84 7.96
CA SER A 146 -1.20 10.61 6.95
C SER A 146 0.07 11.45 7.16
N ASP A 147 -0.06 12.66 7.74
CA ASP A 147 1.06 13.54 8.10
C ASP A 147 1.11 13.80 9.63
N PRO A 148 1.75 12.89 10.39
CA PRO A 148 1.73 12.96 11.85
C PRO A 148 2.48 14.17 12.41
N PHE A 149 3.49 14.68 11.71
CA PHE A 149 4.20 15.90 12.11
C PHE A 149 3.31 17.13 11.98
N HIS A 150 2.54 17.23 10.90
CA HIS A 150 1.61 18.33 10.72
C HIS A 150 0.48 18.33 11.76
N ALA A 151 -0.11 17.15 12.01
CA ALA A 151 -1.14 16.99 13.03
C ALA A 151 -0.64 17.36 14.44
N LEU A 152 0.56 16.92 14.81
CA LEU A 152 1.20 17.30 16.07
C LEU A 152 1.45 18.81 16.15
N ALA A 153 1.99 19.42 15.08
CA ALA A 153 2.27 20.85 15.06
C ALA A 153 1.00 21.69 15.20
N LEU A 154 -0.09 21.33 14.52
CA LEU A 154 -1.39 22.00 14.65
C LEU A 154 -1.90 21.99 16.09
N ALA A 155 -1.71 20.89 16.81
CA ALA A 155 -2.10 20.78 18.21
C ALA A 155 -1.22 21.59 19.17
N LEU A 156 0.06 21.80 18.84
CA LEU A 156 1.02 22.49 19.70
C LEU A 156 1.08 24.01 19.47
N VAL A 157 0.85 24.49 18.24
CA VAL A 157 0.94 25.92 17.90
C VAL A 157 0.07 26.81 18.80
N PRO A 158 -1.20 26.47 19.11
CA PRO A 158 -2.02 27.27 20.02
C PRO A 158 -1.45 27.41 21.44
N LEU A 159 -0.71 26.41 21.93
CA LEU A 159 0.00 26.48 23.22
C LEU A 159 1.31 27.25 23.11
N TYR A 160 1.99 27.12 21.99
CA TYR A 160 3.28 27.73 21.71
C TYR A 160 3.17 29.25 21.45
N GLN A 161 2.12 29.69 20.74
CA GLN A 161 1.83 31.08 20.39
C GLN A 161 0.32 31.39 20.49
N PRO A 162 -0.22 31.62 21.70
CA PRO A 162 -1.66 31.76 21.92
C PRO A 162 -2.29 33.05 21.35
N ALA A 163 -1.50 34.03 20.94
CA ALA A 163 -1.98 35.37 20.54
C ALA A 163 -2.09 35.59 19.02
N GLN A 164 -1.93 34.54 18.19
CA GLN A 164 -1.96 34.68 16.73
C GLN A 164 -3.33 34.41 16.11
N ASP A 165 -3.57 35.01 14.94
CA ASP A 165 -4.74 34.71 14.10
C ASP A 165 -4.77 33.25 13.65
N ALA A 166 -5.96 32.69 13.43
CA ALA A 166 -6.14 31.30 13.02
C ALA A 166 -5.40 30.97 11.71
N THR A 167 -5.32 31.93 10.77
CA THR A 167 -4.61 31.75 9.50
C THR A 167 -3.10 31.63 9.70
N ASP A 168 -2.55 32.47 10.58
CA ASP A 168 -1.13 32.47 10.91
C ASP A 168 -0.74 31.19 11.66
N GLN A 169 -1.62 30.71 12.56
CA GLN A 169 -1.41 29.44 13.28
C GLN A 169 -1.27 28.25 12.31
N ILE A 170 -2.09 28.19 11.25
CA ILE A 170 -1.99 27.14 10.22
C ILE A 170 -0.67 27.22 9.47
N ALA A 171 -0.26 28.43 9.05
CA ALA A 171 1.01 28.63 8.35
C ALA A 171 2.21 28.25 9.23
N GLN A 172 2.16 28.60 10.51
CA GLN A 172 3.17 28.22 11.48
C GLN A 172 3.20 26.72 11.74
N ALA A 173 2.05 26.05 11.82
CA ALA A 173 2.00 24.61 12.02
C ALA A 173 2.70 23.86 10.90
N ARG A 174 2.56 24.29 9.64
CA ARG A 174 3.29 23.70 8.50
C ARG A 174 4.81 23.88 8.65
N LYS A 175 5.26 25.07 9.06
CA LYS A 175 6.68 25.38 9.27
C LYS A 175 7.27 24.61 10.46
N LEU A 176 6.54 24.51 11.55
CA LEU A 176 6.95 23.72 12.72
C LEU A 176 7.00 22.23 12.37
N ALA A 177 6.05 21.72 11.59
CA ALA A 177 6.04 20.34 11.14
C ALA A 177 7.28 19.98 10.31
N SER A 178 7.72 20.84 9.38
CA SER A 178 8.97 20.62 8.65
C SER A 178 10.19 20.60 9.58
N TYR A 179 10.29 21.55 10.50
CA TYR A 179 11.42 21.62 11.43
C TYR A 179 11.50 20.42 12.38
N LEU A 180 10.35 19.93 12.87
CA LEU A 180 10.29 18.71 13.68
C LEU A 180 10.66 17.46 12.86
N ARG A 181 10.24 17.39 11.59
CA ARG A 181 10.52 16.26 10.68
C ARG A 181 11.99 16.16 10.30
N ASP A 182 12.63 17.30 10.10
CA ASP A 182 14.04 17.41 9.70
C ASP A 182 14.99 17.39 10.92
N GLY A 183 14.45 17.52 12.13
CA GLY A 183 15.22 17.55 13.38
C GLY A 183 15.94 18.87 13.61
N GLU A 184 15.58 19.93 12.89
CA GLU A 184 16.11 21.29 13.10
C GLU A 184 15.63 21.89 14.43
N VAL A 185 14.43 21.51 14.87
CA VAL A 185 13.85 21.86 16.17
C VAL A 185 13.46 20.56 16.86
N LEU A 186 13.85 20.42 18.14
CA LEU A 186 13.44 19.28 18.94
C LEU A 186 12.08 19.56 19.59
N LEU A 187 11.25 18.52 19.73
CA LEU A 187 9.97 18.65 20.44
C LEU A 187 10.17 19.13 21.88
N THR A 188 11.28 18.74 22.53
CA THR A 188 11.68 19.25 23.85
C THR A 188 11.76 20.77 23.92
N ASP A 189 12.26 21.42 22.86
CA ASP A 189 12.41 22.88 22.81
C ASP A 189 11.05 23.58 22.67
N VAL A 190 10.15 22.96 21.88
CA VAL A 190 8.76 23.43 21.73
C VAL A 190 8.03 23.34 23.07
N ILE A 191 8.14 22.20 23.76
CA ILE A 191 7.55 22.02 25.10
C ILE A 191 8.15 23.00 26.10
N ALA A 192 9.47 23.17 26.13
CA ALA A 192 10.13 24.13 27.01
C ALA A 192 9.61 25.56 26.80
N ARG A 193 9.33 25.96 25.55
CA ARG A 193 8.71 27.25 25.24
C ARG A 193 7.25 27.32 25.71
N ILE A 194 6.47 26.26 25.53
CA ILE A 194 5.10 26.19 26.07
C ILE A 194 5.11 26.35 27.59
N GLN A 195 6.08 25.75 28.29
CA GLN A 195 6.22 25.91 29.74
C GLN A 195 6.59 27.34 30.17
N GLN A 196 7.25 28.12 29.31
CA GLN A 196 7.48 29.55 29.57
C GLN A 196 6.16 30.34 29.51
N ASN A 197 5.26 29.98 28.60
CA ASN A 197 3.93 30.60 28.50
C ASN A 197 3.00 30.18 29.64
N TYR A 198 3.14 28.94 30.13
CA TYR A 198 2.34 28.36 31.20
C TYR A 198 3.22 27.83 32.35
N PRO A 199 3.84 28.72 33.15
CA PRO A 199 4.68 28.30 34.27
C PRO A 199 3.91 27.42 35.25
N ASN A 200 4.57 26.39 35.78
CA ASN A 200 4.00 25.43 36.74
C ASN A 200 2.83 24.58 36.20
N GLN A 201 2.66 24.50 34.88
CA GLN A 201 1.70 23.61 34.25
C GLN A 201 2.41 22.52 33.45
N ARG A 202 1.91 21.28 33.56
CA ARG A 202 2.32 20.14 32.73
C ARG A 202 1.48 20.10 31.48
N VAL A 203 2.06 19.68 30.37
CA VAL A 203 1.36 19.50 29.10
C VAL A 203 0.90 18.06 28.99
N LEU A 204 -0.41 17.85 28.90
CA LEU A 204 -1.04 16.60 28.53
C LEU A 204 -1.27 16.60 27.01
N LEU A 205 -0.48 15.81 26.29
CA LEU A 205 -0.62 15.60 24.86
C LEU A 205 -1.38 14.29 24.63
N ILE A 206 -2.53 14.36 23.98
CA ILE A 206 -3.35 13.18 23.67
C ILE A 206 -3.19 12.84 22.19
N ALA A 207 -2.62 11.68 21.90
CA ALA A 207 -2.61 11.14 20.55
C ALA A 207 -3.77 10.13 20.43
N ASP A 208 -4.90 10.60 19.89
CA ASP A 208 -6.08 9.76 19.73
C ASP A 208 -5.98 8.94 18.43
N GLN A 209 -6.47 7.69 18.47
CA GLN A 209 -6.40 6.74 17.37
C GLN A 209 -4.98 6.57 16.81
N PHE A 210 -4.05 6.27 17.70
CA PHE A 210 -2.62 6.14 17.39
C PHE A 210 -2.34 5.07 16.32
N GLU A 211 -3.24 4.09 16.13
CA GLU A 211 -3.18 3.12 15.04
C GLU A 211 -3.14 3.75 13.64
N GLU A 212 -3.63 4.99 13.47
CA GLU A 212 -3.56 5.72 12.19
C GLU A 212 -2.13 5.91 11.69
N LEU A 213 -1.17 5.95 12.62
CA LEU A 213 0.24 5.97 12.25
C LEU A 213 0.61 4.75 11.40
N TYR A 214 0.01 3.59 11.63
CA TYR A 214 0.30 2.37 10.87
C TYR A 214 -0.63 2.18 9.67
N THR A 215 -1.85 2.72 9.70
CA THR A 215 -2.86 2.50 8.65
C THR A 215 -2.91 3.59 7.59
N LEU A 216 -2.54 4.83 7.91
CA LEU A 216 -2.64 6.01 7.04
C LEU A 216 -1.28 6.60 6.65
N CYS A 217 -0.26 6.52 7.52
CA CYS A 217 1.10 6.94 7.17
C CYS A 217 1.83 5.79 6.43
N SER A 218 2.00 5.96 5.12
CA SER A 218 2.62 4.96 4.22
C SER A 218 4.14 4.87 4.36
N GLU A 219 4.81 5.97 4.69
CA GLU A 219 6.27 6.05 4.75
C GLU A 219 6.83 5.57 6.09
N GLU A 220 7.50 4.41 6.09
CA GLU A 220 8.09 3.86 7.31
C GLU A 220 9.15 4.77 7.95
N VAL A 221 9.96 5.46 7.14
CA VAL A 221 10.99 6.39 7.61
C VAL A 221 10.34 7.55 8.39
N THR A 222 9.25 8.10 7.86
CA THR A 222 8.50 9.19 8.49
C THR A 222 7.87 8.73 9.81
N ARG A 223 7.28 7.52 9.86
CA ARG A 223 6.75 6.95 11.11
C ARG A 223 7.81 6.79 12.19
N ARG A 224 8.98 6.23 11.84
CA ARG A 224 10.08 6.01 12.80
C ARG A 224 10.60 7.35 13.34
N ARG A 225 10.87 8.32 12.46
CA ARG A 225 11.29 9.68 12.88
C ARG A 225 10.27 10.35 13.79
N PHE A 226 8.99 10.19 13.50
CA PHE A 226 7.92 10.73 14.34
C PHE A 226 7.91 10.09 15.73
N LEU A 227 8.04 8.76 15.82
CA LEU A 227 8.16 8.05 17.09
C LEU A 227 9.41 8.46 17.86
N ASP A 228 10.56 8.57 17.20
CA ASP A 228 11.81 9.07 17.78
C ASP A 228 11.64 10.49 18.36
N CYS A 229 10.96 11.38 17.62
CA CYS A 229 10.65 12.75 18.04
C CYS A 229 9.79 12.78 19.32
N LEU A 230 8.72 11.97 19.36
CA LEU A 230 7.86 11.85 20.54
C LEU A 230 8.63 11.27 21.73
N LEU A 231 9.29 10.13 21.53
CA LEU A 231 10.01 9.42 22.61
C LEU A 231 11.16 10.23 23.18
N GLY A 232 11.89 10.96 22.33
CA GLY A 232 12.96 11.87 22.76
C GLY A 232 12.48 12.97 23.69
N SER A 233 11.21 13.38 23.59
CA SER A 233 10.60 14.38 24.48
C SER A 233 10.10 13.84 25.82
N LEU A 234 9.98 12.51 25.95
CA LEU A 234 9.49 11.83 27.16
C LEU A 234 10.61 11.39 28.10
N ALA A 235 11.86 11.39 27.63
CA ALA A 235 13.03 11.01 28.42
C ALA A 235 13.34 12.08 29.48
N THR A 236 13.08 11.77 30.76
CA THR A 236 13.42 12.65 31.89
C THR A 236 14.75 12.28 32.53
N ALA A 237 15.50 13.29 33.00
CA ALA A 237 16.55 13.10 33.99
C ALA A 237 15.95 12.45 35.26
N THR A 238 16.65 11.47 35.82
CA THR A 238 16.19 10.69 36.98
C THR A 238 15.76 11.60 38.15
N GLY A 239 14.50 11.49 38.56
CA GLY A 239 13.95 12.19 39.74
C GLY A 239 13.13 13.45 39.46
N GLN A 240 12.94 13.88 38.21
CA GLN A 240 12.05 15.00 37.85
C GLN A 240 10.77 14.50 37.18
N THR A 241 9.62 15.09 37.55
CA THR A 241 8.34 14.85 36.86
C THR A 241 8.38 15.44 35.46
N SER A 242 8.04 14.63 34.44
CA SER A 242 8.08 15.08 33.05
C SER A 242 7.16 16.28 32.82
N PRO A 243 7.64 17.33 32.13
CA PRO A 243 6.82 18.47 31.73
C PRO A 243 5.75 18.10 30.71
N LEU A 244 5.97 17.00 29.98
CA LEU A 244 5.06 16.45 28.98
C LEU A 244 4.59 15.05 29.41
N VAL A 245 3.29 14.80 29.30
CA VAL A 245 2.70 13.46 29.38
C VAL A 245 1.97 13.17 28.09
N LEU A 246 2.33 12.07 27.46
CA LEU A 246 1.66 11.54 26.28
C LEU A 246 0.64 10.47 26.69
N VAL A 247 -0.62 10.68 26.35
CA VAL A 247 -1.67 9.65 26.40
C VAL A 247 -1.96 9.21 24.97
N ALA A 248 -1.72 7.95 24.64
CA ALA A 248 -1.95 7.41 23.30
C ALA A 248 -3.09 6.40 23.35
N THR A 249 -4.22 6.68 22.69
CA THR A 249 -5.29 5.68 22.55
C THR A 249 -4.98 4.81 21.34
N MET A 250 -5.11 3.49 21.47
CA MET A 250 -4.86 2.58 20.36
C MET A 250 -5.74 1.33 20.43
N ARG A 251 -6.12 0.78 19.29
CA ARG A 251 -6.76 -0.53 19.26
C ARG A 251 -5.76 -1.65 19.63
N ALA A 252 -6.22 -2.66 20.34
CA ALA A 252 -5.36 -3.74 20.86
C ALA A 252 -4.75 -4.62 19.76
N ASP A 253 -5.42 -4.77 18.62
CA ASP A 253 -4.94 -5.51 17.43
C ASP A 253 -3.73 -4.83 16.75
N PHE A 254 -3.53 -3.52 16.95
CA PHE A 254 -2.35 -2.80 16.45
C PHE A 254 -1.16 -2.82 17.40
N LEU A 255 -1.26 -3.50 18.55
CA LEU A 255 -0.15 -3.62 19.50
C LEU A 255 1.06 -4.33 18.87
N ALA A 256 0.84 -5.30 17.98
CA ALA A 256 1.93 -5.97 17.27
C ALA A 256 2.75 -4.99 16.40
N ASN A 257 2.07 -4.07 15.71
CA ASN A 257 2.72 -3.00 14.94
C ASN A 257 3.51 -2.04 15.83
N ALA A 258 2.97 -1.70 17.01
CA ALA A 258 3.68 -0.89 17.98
C ALA A 258 4.95 -1.57 18.53
N LEU A 259 4.88 -2.88 18.78
CA LEU A 259 5.98 -3.69 19.29
C LEU A 259 7.06 -3.99 18.23
N SER A 260 6.77 -3.80 16.94
CA SER A 260 7.76 -4.03 15.87
C SER A 260 8.88 -2.97 15.88
N TYR A 261 8.68 -1.84 16.54
CA TYR A 261 9.69 -0.79 16.67
C TYR A 261 10.23 -0.73 18.10
N ARG A 262 11.49 -1.16 18.26
CA ARG A 262 12.10 -1.43 19.57
C ARG A 262 12.06 -0.26 20.57
N PRO A 263 12.43 0.99 20.20
CA PRO A 263 12.39 2.11 21.14
C PRO A 263 11.00 2.37 21.72
N PHE A 264 9.94 2.23 20.91
CA PHE A 264 8.57 2.38 21.38
C PHE A 264 8.14 1.20 22.25
N ALA A 265 8.49 -0.03 21.85
CA ALA A 265 8.24 -1.23 22.64
C ALA A 265 8.84 -1.14 24.06
N ASP A 266 10.05 -0.61 24.20
CA ASP A 266 10.73 -0.47 25.50
C ASP A 266 9.99 0.50 26.46
N VAL A 267 9.36 1.55 25.94
CA VAL A 267 8.54 2.46 26.75
C VAL A 267 7.17 1.84 27.08
N LEU A 268 6.59 1.06 26.16
CA LEU A 268 5.31 0.37 26.37
C LEU A 268 5.37 -0.74 27.42
N GLN A 269 6.52 -1.43 27.56
CA GLN A 269 6.70 -2.56 28.51
C GLN A 269 6.30 -2.23 29.96
N ASN A 270 6.35 -0.96 30.34
CA ASN A 270 6.11 -0.51 31.72
C ASN A 270 4.73 0.18 31.89
N GLY A 271 3.84 0.11 30.89
CA GLY A 271 2.87 1.18 30.67
C GLY A 271 1.41 0.86 30.31
N ASP A 272 0.97 -0.36 30.00
CA ASP A 272 -0.33 -0.58 29.36
C ASP A 272 -1.56 -0.51 30.28
N VAL A 273 -2.45 0.47 30.01
CA VAL A 273 -3.77 0.56 30.63
C VAL A 273 -4.79 -0.02 29.65
N LYS A 274 -5.48 -1.09 30.05
CA LYS A 274 -6.42 -1.83 29.19
C LYS A 274 -7.85 -1.46 29.52
N LEU A 275 -8.53 -0.83 28.56
CA LEU A 275 -9.94 -0.54 28.65
C LEU A 275 -10.76 -1.76 28.23
N GLY A 276 -11.27 -2.48 29.24
CA GLY A 276 -12.19 -3.59 29.04
C GLY A 276 -13.61 -3.17 28.64
N VAL A 277 -14.43 -4.15 28.27
CA VAL A 277 -15.87 -3.97 28.12
C VAL A 277 -16.49 -3.49 29.43
N MET A 278 -17.55 -2.69 29.34
CA MET A 278 -18.27 -2.26 30.55
C MET A 278 -19.00 -3.45 31.17
N ASN A 279 -19.03 -3.51 32.50
CA ASN A 279 -19.92 -4.43 33.20
C ASN A 279 -21.35 -3.89 33.26
N GLN A 280 -22.30 -4.72 33.71
CA GLN A 280 -23.72 -4.37 33.75
C GLN A 280 -24.03 -3.13 34.62
N GLU A 281 -23.31 -2.94 35.73
CA GLU A 281 -23.48 -1.79 36.61
C GLU A 281 -22.95 -0.51 35.96
N GLU A 282 -21.78 -0.58 35.32
CA GLU A 282 -21.23 0.53 34.54
C GLU A 282 -22.19 0.94 33.40
N LEU A 283 -22.74 -0.03 32.66
CA LEU A 283 -23.74 0.22 31.61
C LEU A 283 -25.02 0.82 32.17
N ARG A 284 -25.53 0.31 33.30
CA ARG A 284 -26.70 0.87 33.97
C ARG A 284 -26.50 2.34 34.29
N GLN A 285 -25.31 2.70 34.79
CA GLN A 285 -24.97 4.09 35.09
C GLN A 285 -24.92 4.96 33.84
N VAL A 286 -24.37 4.46 32.73
CA VAL A 286 -24.39 5.15 31.43
C VAL A 286 -25.82 5.42 30.96
N ILE A 287 -26.73 4.48 31.16
CA ILE A 287 -28.13 4.61 30.73
C ILE A 287 -28.89 5.57 31.67
N GLU A 288 -28.89 5.31 32.97
CA GLU A 288 -29.81 5.94 33.92
C GLU A 288 -29.38 7.35 34.37
N LYS A 289 -28.09 7.52 34.70
CA LYS A 289 -27.61 8.74 35.37
C LYS A 289 -27.75 10.02 34.53
N PRO A 290 -27.46 10.03 33.22
CA PRO A 290 -27.61 11.26 32.42
C PRO A 290 -29.07 11.75 32.38
N VAL A 291 -30.03 10.83 32.25
CA VAL A 291 -31.47 11.13 32.24
C VAL A 291 -31.96 11.57 33.61
N ALA A 292 -31.55 10.87 34.67
CA ALA A 292 -31.89 11.23 36.05
C ALA A 292 -31.39 12.63 36.41
N LYS A 293 -30.20 13.01 35.93
CA LYS A 293 -29.62 14.34 36.14
C LYS A 293 -30.46 15.47 35.54
N LEU A 294 -31.16 15.20 34.43
CA LEU A 294 -32.10 16.15 33.82
C LEU A 294 -33.51 16.09 34.43
N GLY A 295 -33.72 15.25 35.45
CA GLY A 295 -35.03 15.08 36.11
C GLY A 295 -36.05 14.29 35.31
N LEU A 296 -35.60 13.46 34.36
CA LEU A 296 -36.41 12.52 33.59
C LEU A 296 -36.24 11.09 34.12
N ALA A 297 -37.10 10.18 33.67
CA ALA A 297 -37.04 8.78 34.05
C ALA A 297 -37.31 7.85 32.85
N PHE A 298 -36.83 6.63 32.95
CA PHE A 298 -37.25 5.54 32.09
C PHE A 298 -38.57 4.94 32.61
N GLU A 299 -39.38 4.42 31.70
CA GLU A 299 -40.49 3.54 32.05
C GLU A 299 -39.99 2.30 32.82
N ALA A 300 -40.78 1.81 33.77
CA ALA A 300 -40.36 0.72 34.65
C ALA A 300 -40.01 -0.54 33.85
N GLY A 301 -38.81 -1.08 34.07
CA GLY A 301 -38.30 -2.27 33.35
C GLY A 301 -37.59 -1.97 32.03
N LEU A 302 -37.68 -0.75 31.50
CA LEU A 302 -37.05 -0.40 30.22
C LEU A 302 -35.52 -0.46 30.28
N VAL A 303 -34.90 0.00 31.36
CA VAL A 303 -33.43 -0.07 31.49
C VAL A 303 -32.94 -1.50 31.48
N GLN A 304 -33.63 -2.42 32.16
CA GLN A 304 -33.25 -3.83 32.15
C GLN A 304 -33.35 -4.41 30.73
N ARG A 305 -34.42 -4.10 30.01
CA ARG A 305 -34.59 -4.52 28.62
C ARG A 305 -33.49 -3.97 27.70
N ILE A 306 -33.06 -2.72 27.90
CA ILE A 306 -31.93 -2.13 27.16
C ILE A 306 -30.63 -2.88 27.51
N LEU A 307 -30.37 -3.15 28.78
CA LEU A 307 -29.19 -3.90 29.23
C LEU A 307 -29.15 -5.31 28.63
N ASP A 308 -30.26 -6.03 28.63
CA ASP A 308 -30.37 -7.37 28.06
C ASP A 308 -30.06 -7.35 26.55
N GLY A 309 -30.51 -6.30 25.84
CA GLY A 309 -30.18 -6.09 24.43
C GLY A 309 -28.69 -5.83 24.20
N VAL A 310 -28.01 -5.07 25.08
CA VAL A 310 -26.57 -4.81 24.97
C VAL A 310 -25.72 -6.05 25.30
N GLU A 311 -26.15 -6.87 26.28
CA GLU A 311 -25.43 -8.09 26.68
C GLU A 311 -25.36 -9.13 25.56
N SER A 312 -26.35 -9.18 24.66
CA SER A 312 -26.29 -10.02 23.45
C SER A 312 -25.23 -9.59 22.43
N GLN A 313 -24.70 -8.36 22.54
CA GLN A 313 -23.71 -7.78 21.62
C GLN A 313 -22.58 -7.06 22.38
N PRO A 314 -21.74 -7.79 23.14
CA PRO A 314 -20.71 -7.20 23.98
C PRO A 314 -19.71 -6.38 23.14
N GLY A 315 -19.52 -5.11 23.53
CA GLY A 315 -18.53 -4.23 22.91
C GLY A 315 -19.08 -3.18 21.93
N ASN A 316 -20.39 -2.96 21.86
CA ASN A 316 -21.00 -2.00 20.94
C ASN A 316 -21.67 -0.79 21.64
N LEU A 317 -20.90 -0.09 22.51
CA LEU A 317 -21.33 1.17 23.14
C LEU A 317 -21.86 2.24 22.15
N PRO A 318 -21.33 2.37 20.92
CA PRO A 318 -21.86 3.32 19.95
C PRO A 318 -23.31 3.03 19.54
N LEU A 319 -23.71 1.75 19.45
CA LEU A 319 -25.12 1.40 19.20
C LEU A 319 -26.01 1.77 20.39
N LEU A 320 -25.54 1.51 21.61
CA LEU A 320 -26.27 1.90 22.82
C LEU A 320 -26.50 3.42 22.85
N GLU A 321 -25.44 4.22 22.67
CA GLU A 321 -25.54 5.69 22.64
C GLU A 321 -26.44 6.19 21.51
N PHE A 322 -26.37 5.57 20.33
CA PHE A 322 -27.27 5.90 19.22
C PHE A 322 -28.73 5.60 19.57
N ALA A 323 -29.03 4.41 20.08
CA ALA A 323 -30.38 4.02 20.46
C ALA A 323 -30.94 4.92 21.57
N LEU A 324 -30.13 5.28 22.56
CA LEU A 324 -30.53 6.21 23.63
C LEU A 324 -30.79 7.63 23.10
N THR A 325 -30.01 8.08 22.11
CA THR A 325 -30.20 9.38 21.45
C THR A 325 -31.50 9.43 20.66
N GLU A 326 -31.80 8.39 19.89
CA GLU A 326 -33.07 8.27 19.16
C GLU A 326 -34.27 8.12 20.11
N LEU A 327 -34.11 7.34 21.18
CA LEU A 327 -35.12 7.18 22.23
C LEU A 327 -35.42 8.51 22.94
N TRP A 328 -34.39 9.30 23.21
CA TRP A 328 -34.53 10.64 23.78
C TRP A 328 -35.35 11.56 22.87
N GLY A 329 -35.10 11.52 21.55
CA GLY A 329 -35.85 12.29 20.56
C GLY A 329 -37.33 11.92 20.47
N ARG A 330 -37.69 10.70 20.87
CA ARG A 330 -39.07 10.16 20.86
C ARG A 330 -39.69 10.03 22.26
N ARG A 331 -39.11 10.69 23.26
CA ARG A 331 -39.63 10.69 24.64
C ARG A 331 -41.04 11.27 24.71
N ASN A 332 -41.82 10.82 25.70
CA ASN A 332 -43.13 11.38 26.00
C ASN A 332 -43.03 12.24 27.27
N GLY A 333 -42.92 13.56 27.10
CA GLY A 333 -42.72 14.50 28.20
C GLY A 333 -41.46 14.18 29.01
N LYS A 334 -41.62 13.75 30.25
CA LYS A 334 -40.50 13.43 31.17
C LYS A 334 -40.11 11.94 31.19
N GLN A 335 -40.67 11.13 30.30
CA GLN A 335 -40.48 9.68 30.31
C GLN A 335 -40.00 9.11 28.97
N LEU A 336 -38.97 8.27 29.02
CA LEU A 336 -38.55 7.42 27.90
C LEU A 336 -39.30 6.08 28.00
N THR A 337 -39.93 5.63 26.92
CA THR A 337 -40.96 4.58 26.97
C THR A 337 -40.58 3.31 26.20
N HIS A 338 -41.17 2.18 26.59
CA HIS A 338 -41.01 0.91 25.88
C HIS A 338 -41.48 1.00 24.42
N HIS A 339 -42.61 1.65 24.20
CA HIS A 339 -43.16 1.84 22.86
C HIS A 339 -42.20 2.63 21.95
N ALA A 340 -41.57 3.69 22.47
CA ALA A 340 -40.58 4.44 21.70
C ALA A 340 -39.31 3.61 21.43
N TYR A 341 -38.88 2.78 22.38
CA TYR A 341 -37.74 1.88 22.23
C TYR A 341 -37.97 0.79 21.17
N GLU A 342 -39.17 0.22 21.11
CA GLU A 342 -39.58 -0.70 20.05
C GLU A 342 -39.67 0.00 18.69
N ALA A 343 -40.22 1.21 18.65
CA ALA A 343 -40.39 1.98 17.42
C ALA A 343 -39.07 2.41 16.77
N ILE A 344 -37.99 2.51 17.53
CA ILE A 344 -36.65 2.74 16.98
C ILE A 344 -35.96 1.43 16.55
N GLY A 345 -36.51 0.26 16.87
CA GLY A 345 -35.89 -1.02 16.54
C GLY A 345 -34.89 -1.52 17.58
N GLU A 346 -35.02 -1.06 18.83
CA GLU A 346 -34.15 -1.44 19.96
C GLU A 346 -32.66 -1.12 19.72
N VAL A 347 -31.74 -1.60 20.57
CA VAL A 347 -30.30 -1.30 20.45
C VAL A 347 -29.70 -1.81 19.14
N GLU A 348 -30.05 -3.04 18.72
CA GLU A 348 -29.49 -3.67 17.52
C GLU A 348 -29.98 -3.00 16.23
N GLY A 349 -31.27 -2.70 16.15
CA GLY A 349 -31.93 -2.21 14.94
C GLY A 349 -31.92 -0.69 14.80
N ALA A 350 -31.69 0.08 15.85
CA ALA A 350 -31.79 1.55 15.80
C ALA A 350 -30.93 2.18 14.71
N LEU A 351 -29.64 1.83 14.66
CA LEU A 351 -28.74 2.43 13.68
C LEU A 351 -29.07 2.00 12.25
N ALA A 352 -29.34 0.70 12.04
CA ALA A 352 -29.68 0.16 10.73
C ALA A 352 -31.00 0.74 10.21
N GLY A 353 -32.05 0.72 11.04
CA GLY A 353 -33.35 1.27 10.70
C GLY A 353 -33.31 2.77 10.45
N TYR A 354 -32.50 3.53 11.18
CA TYR A 354 -32.26 4.94 10.89
C TYR A 354 -31.57 5.14 9.53
N ALA A 355 -30.51 4.39 9.25
CA ALA A 355 -29.81 4.45 7.97
C ALA A 355 -30.72 4.09 6.80
N ASP A 356 -31.54 3.04 6.94
CA ASP A 356 -32.54 2.63 5.95
C ASP A 356 -33.59 3.72 5.72
N GLN A 357 -34.07 4.39 6.78
CA GLN A 357 -35.01 5.50 6.65
C GLN A 357 -34.40 6.70 5.92
N GLN A 358 -33.13 7.06 6.20
CA GLN A 358 -32.48 8.15 5.47
C GLN A 358 -32.22 7.77 4.02
N TYR A 359 -31.81 6.53 3.75
CA TYR A 359 -31.56 6.02 2.41
C TYR A 359 -32.84 5.95 1.57
N ALA A 360 -33.96 5.51 2.16
CA ALA A 360 -35.25 5.42 1.48
C ALA A 360 -35.86 6.78 1.11
N ARG A 361 -35.40 7.88 1.72
CA ARG A 361 -35.84 9.25 1.37
C ARG A 361 -35.15 9.82 0.13
N LEU A 362 -34.10 9.17 -0.34
CA LEU A 362 -33.33 9.58 -1.51
C LEU A 362 -33.99 9.08 -2.80
N SER A 363 -33.82 9.81 -3.91
CA SER A 363 -34.25 9.32 -5.22
C SER A 363 -33.40 8.13 -5.69
N GLU A 364 -33.87 7.34 -6.66
CA GLU A 364 -33.11 6.19 -7.19
C GLU A 364 -31.71 6.59 -7.70
N SER A 365 -31.59 7.76 -8.35
CA SER A 365 -30.29 8.28 -8.79
C SER A 365 -29.39 8.64 -7.61
N GLU A 366 -29.93 9.25 -6.56
CA GLU A 366 -29.19 9.59 -5.35
C GLU A 366 -28.76 8.34 -4.58
N GLN A 367 -29.64 7.33 -4.48
CA GLN A 367 -29.36 6.05 -3.85
C GLN A 367 -28.17 5.33 -4.49
N ALA A 368 -28.08 5.33 -5.83
CA ALA A 368 -26.93 4.79 -6.55
C ALA A 368 -25.63 5.54 -6.22
N GLN A 369 -25.67 6.88 -6.11
CA GLN A 369 -24.51 7.69 -5.72
C GLN A 369 -24.13 7.45 -4.26
N VAL A 370 -25.09 7.31 -3.35
CA VAL A 370 -24.84 7.02 -1.93
C VAL A 370 -24.18 5.66 -1.74
N ARG A 371 -24.62 4.63 -2.48
CA ARG A 371 -23.91 3.34 -2.52
C ARG A 371 -22.44 3.53 -2.88
N ARG A 372 -22.15 4.27 -3.95
CA ARG A 372 -20.77 4.55 -4.38
C ARG A 372 -19.97 5.30 -3.33
N ILE A 373 -20.57 6.31 -2.68
CA ILE A 373 -19.93 7.06 -1.60
C ILE A 373 -19.54 6.09 -0.47
N PHE A 374 -20.49 5.36 0.11
CA PHE A 374 -20.20 4.50 1.26
C PHE A 374 -19.19 3.40 0.96
N VAL A 375 -19.26 2.77 -0.21
CA VAL A 375 -18.26 1.77 -0.64
C VAL A 375 -16.85 2.38 -0.70
N GLN A 376 -16.72 3.66 -1.08
CA GLN A 376 -15.43 4.38 -1.06
C GLN A 376 -14.96 4.74 0.35
N LEU A 377 -15.85 4.83 1.34
CA LEU A 377 -15.55 5.14 2.75
C LEU A 377 -15.21 3.90 3.61
N VAL A 378 -15.11 2.72 3.00
CA VAL A 378 -14.76 1.48 3.68
C VAL A 378 -13.48 0.89 3.08
N ARG A 379 -12.58 0.45 3.95
CA ARG A 379 -11.40 -0.35 3.62
C ARG A 379 -11.70 -1.82 3.98
N PRO A 380 -11.62 -2.75 3.02
CA PRO A 380 -11.79 -4.18 3.31
C PRO A 380 -10.69 -4.69 4.24
N GLY A 381 -11.06 -5.45 5.27
CA GLY A 381 -10.09 -6.15 6.12
C GLY A 381 -9.53 -7.40 5.45
N GLU A 382 -8.21 -7.57 5.40
CA GLU A 382 -7.55 -8.80 4.93
C GLU A 382 -7.53 -9.85 6.05
N GLY A 383 -8.68 -10.48 6.30
CA GLY A 383 -8.87 -11.44 7.40
C GLY A 383 -9.25 -10.81 8.74
N THR A 384 -9.45 -9.49 8.77
CA THR A 384 -9.98 -8.71 9.90
C THR A 384 -11.32 -8.06 9.55
N GLU A 385 -11.95 -7.37 10.51
CA GLU A 385 -13.16 -6.59 10.25
C GLU A 385 -12.89 -5.44 9.26
N ASP A 386 -13.89 -5.11 8.43
CA ASP A 386 -13.83 -3.95 7.55
C ASP A 386 -13.75 -2.67 8.38
N THR A 387 -12.85 -1.77 7.99
CA THR A 387 -12.59 -0.51 8.71
C THR A 387 -13.05 0.69 7.92
N ARG A 388 -13.27 1.80 8.60
CA ARG A 388 -13.55 3.07 7.91
C ARG A 388 -12.31 3.58 7.17
N ARG A 389 -12.55 4.25 6.05
CA ARG A 389 -11.55 4.91 5.22
C ARG A 389 -11.94 6.37 5.05
N LEU A 390 -10.94 7.24 5.15
CA LEU A 390 -11.05 8.65 4.81
C LEU A 390 -10.94 8.82 3.29
N ALA A 391 -11.91 9.52 2.69
CA ALA A 391 -11.93 9.86 1.27
C ALA A 391 -11.91 11.39 1.11
N THR A 392 -11.27 11.87 0.04
CA THR A 392 -11.21 13.31 -0.25
C THR A 392 -12.34 13.73 -1.18
N LYS A 393 -12.68 15.02 -1.16
CA LYS A 393 -13.62 15.61 -2.13
C LYS A 393 -13.16 15.41 -3.58
N ALA A 394 -11.86 15.46 -3.83
CA ALA A 394 -11.30 15.21 -5.16
C ALA A 394 -11.51 13.76 -5.63
N GLU A 395 -11.51 12.79 -4.70
CA GLU A 395 -11.78 11.39 -5.01
C GLU A 395 -13.27 11.14 -5.32
N LEU A 396 -14.17 11.76 -4.56
CA LEU A 396 -15.61 11.55 -4.73
C LEU A 396 -16.23 12.39 -5.85
N GLY A 397 -15.62 13.54 -6.18
CA GLY A 397 -16.13 14.51 -7.15
C GLY A 397 -17.12 15.51 -6.56
N GLU A 398 -17.19 16.70 -7.17
CA GLU A 398 -18.06 17.81 -6.73
C GLU A 398 -19.55 17.43 -6.70
N GLU A 399 -20.02 16.66 -7.69
CA GLU A 399 -21.43 16.27 -7.80
C GLU A 399 -21.89 15.41 -6.62
N ARG A 400 -21.03 14.50 -6.15
CA ARG A 400 -21.31 13.65 -4.98
C ARG A 400 -21.16 14.39 -3.66
N TRP A 401 -20.40 15.49 -3.63
CA TRP A 401 -20.13 16.23 -2.40
C TRP A 401 -21.39 16.88 -1.81
N ALA A 402 -22.32 17.35 -2.65
CA ALA A 402 -23.61 17.86 -2.18
C ALA A 402 -24.43 16.79 -1.42
N LEU A 403 -24.35 15.52 -1.86
CA LEU A 403 -24.94 14.39 -1.14
C LEU A 403 -24.17 14.07 0.14
N VAL A 404 -22.84 14.17 0.14
CA VAL A 404 -22.02 14.02 1.35
C VAL A 404 -22.44 15.02 2.42
N THR A 405 -22.66 16.29 2.07
CA THR A 405 -23.14 17.31 3.03
C THR A 405 -24.51 16.94 3.61
N ARG A 406 -25.43 16.41 2.80
CA ARG A 406 -26.73 15.92 3.29
C ARG A 406 -26.58 14.71 4.22
N LEU A 407 -25.71 13.76 3.89
CA LEU A 407 -25.40 12.60 4.72
C LEU A 407 -24.72 13.00 6.04
N ALA A 408 -23.92 14.08 6.04
CA ALA A 408 -23.31 14.64 7.23
C ALA A 408 -24.36 15.29 8.14
N ASN A 409 -25.31 16.02 7.56
CA ASN A 409 -26.45 16.57 8.30
C ASN A 409 -27.34 15.47 8.91
N SER A 410 -27.47 14.33 8.24
CA SER A 410 -28.12 13.13 8.78
C SER A 410 -27.19 12.27 9.64
N ARG A 411 -26.00 12.75 9.99
CA ARG A 411 -25.04 12.09 10.90
C ARG A 411 -24.63 10.67 10.49
N LEU A 412 -24.66 10.33 9.21
CA LEU A 412 -24.17 9.03 8.72
C LEU A 412 -22.68 9.08 8.34
N VAL A 413 -22.19 10.27 8.02
CA VAL A 413 -20.78 10.56 7.69
C VAL A 413 -20.32 11.80 8.45
N VAL A 414 -19.00 11.96 8.58
CA VAL A 414 -18.37 13.16 9.15
C VAL A 414 -17.47 13.75 8.10
N THR A 415 -17.56 15.07 7.91
CA THR A 415 -16.68 15.83 7.03
C THR A 415 -15.65 16.60 7.83
N SER A 416 -14.41 16.64 7.34
CA SER A 416 -13.32 17.42 7.92
C SER A 416 -12.58 18.19 6.82
N GLN A 417 -11.65 19.06 7.21
CA GLN A 417 -10.70 19.69 6.30
C GLN A 417 -9.29 19.25 6.69
N ASP A 418 -8.59 18.62 5.75
CA ASP A 418 -7.17 18.30 5.93
C ASP A 418 -6.33 19.59 5.91
N GLY A 419 -5.13 19.55 6.49
CA GLY A 419 -4.18 20.66 6.62
C GLY A 419 -3.79 21.36 5.31
N VAL A 420 -4.17 20.81 4.15
CA VAL A 420 -4.01 21.35 2.79
C VAL A 420 -5.28 22.05 2.26
N LYS A 421 -6.31 22.26 3.08
CA LYS A 421 -7.67 22.76 2.70
C LYS A 421 -8.46 21.81 1.79
N GLN A 422 -8.12 20.51 1.76
CA GLN A 422 -8.96 19.52 1.08
C GLN A 422 -10.05 19.05 2.04
N GLU A 423 -11.30 19.15 1.62
CA GLU A 423 -12.40 18.58 2.37
C GLU A 423 -12.36 17.05 2.28
N THR A 424 -12.56 16.39 3.42
CA THR A 424 -12.48 14.94 3.57
C THR A 424 -13.74 14.43 4.23
N VAL A 425 -14.04 13.15 4.03
CA VAL A 425 -15.22 12.50 4.58
C VAL A 425 -14.88 11.08 5.02
N GLU A 426 -15.48 10.66 6.13
CA GLU A 426 -15.44 9.29 6.61
C GLU A 426 -16.80 8.86 7.15
N VAL A 427 -17.03 7.55 7.30
CA VAL A 427 -18.20 7.05 8.02
C VAL A 427 -18.12 7.49 9.48
N VAL A 428 -19.25 7.96 10.02
CA VAL A 428 -19.34 8.46 11.40
C VAL A 428 -18.86 7.43 12.43
N HIS A 429 -19.15 6.15 12.21
CA HIS A 429 -18.69 5.05 13.05
C HIS A 429 -18.70 3.71 12.31
N GLU A 430 -17.74 2.82 12.62
CA GLU A 430 -17.67 1.44 12.10
C GLU A 430 -18.90 0.58 12.45
N ALA A 431 -19.73 1.01 13.41
CA ALA A 431 -20.96 0.32 13.76
C ALA A 431 -21.96 0.34 12.59
N LEU A 432 -21.93 1.38 11.76
CA LEU A 432 -22.73 1.46 10.55
C LEU A 432 -22.31 0.39 9.54
N ILE A 433 -21.00 0.16 9.37
CA ILE A 433 -20.45 -0.85 8.46
C ILE A 433 -20.91 -2.26 8.89
N ARG A 434 -20.93 -2.54 10.19
CA ARG A 434 -21.27 -3.87 10.73
C ARG A 434 -22.76 -4.17 10.77
N ASN A 435 -23.59 -3.16 11.02
CA ASN A 435 -25.02 -3.38 11.32
C ASN A 435 -25.95 -2.97 10.17
N TRP A 436 -25.52 -2.11 9.25
CA TRP A 436 -26.35 -1.72 8.12
C TRP A 436 -26.34 -2.81 7.03
N GLY A 437 -27.48 -3.45 6.83
CA GLY A 437 -27.62 -4.59 5.90
C GLY A 437 -27.24 -4.25 4.46
N GLU A 438 -27.70 -3.12 3.94
CA GLU A 438 -27.40 -2.64 2.60
C GLU A 438 -25.88 -2.44 2.39
N LEU A 439 -25.21 -1.72 3.30
CA LEU A 439 -23.78 -1.48 3.20
C LEU A 439 -22.96 -2.78 3.23
N ARG A 440 -23.33 -3.73 4.08
CA ARG A 440 -22.69 -5.06 4.07
C ARG A 440 -22.88 -5.78 2.75
N GLY A 441 -24.09 -5.73 2.18
CA GLY A 441 -24.37 -6.32 0.87
C GLY A 441 -23.54 -5.68 -0.25
N TRP A 442 -23.40 -4.35 -0.23
CA TRP A 442 -22.59 -3.62 -1.20
C TRP A 442 -21.10 -3.97 -1.05
N MET A 443 -20.58 -4.01 0.18
CA MET A 443 -19.19 -4.38 0.45
C MET A 443 -18.88 -5.83 0.07
N ALA A 444 -19.79 -6.77 0.31
CA ALA A 444 -19.62 -8.15 -0.10
C ALA A 444 -19.52 -8.30 -1.63
N SER A 445 -20.30 -7.51 -2.37
CA SER A 445 -20.32 -7.52 -3.84
C SER A 445 -19.06 -6.86 -4.43
N ASP A 446 -18.62 -5.74 -3.85
CA ASP A 446 -17.53 -4.92 -4.42
C ASP A 446 -16.16 -5.25 -3.79
N ARG A 447 -16.05 -6.23 -2.90
CA ARG A 447 -14.83 -6.51 -2.12
C ARG A 447 -13.58 -6.71 -2.99
N THR A 448 -13.70 -7.51 -4.04
CA THR A 448 -12.58 -7.81 -4.96
C THR A 448 -12.13 -6.56 -5.70
N PHE A 449 -13.07 -5.72 -6.14
CA PHE A 449 -12.79 -4.43 -6.74
C PHE A 449 -12.08 -3.49 -5.75
N ARG A 450 -12.54 -3.42 -4.50
CA ARG A 450 -11.95 -2.56 -3.47
C ARG A 450 -10.53 -2.93 -3.10
N VAL A 451 -10.24 -4.22 -2.92
CA VAL A 451 -8.88 -4.72 -2.69
C VAL A 451 -7.96 -4.44 -3.88
N TRP A 452 -8.47 -4.54 -5.11
CA TRP A 452 -7.73 -4.15 -6.30
C TRP A 452 -7.50 -2.62 -6.38
N GLN A 453 -8.51 -1.81 -6.07
CA GLN A 453 -8.42 -0.35 -6.11
C GLN A 453 -7.41 0.19 -5.08
N ASP A 454 -7.34 -0.42 -3.89
CA ASP A 454 -6.32 -0.05 -2.90
C ASP A 454 -4.89 -0.38 -3.38
N ARG A 455 -4.69 -1.50 -4.11
CA ARG A 455 -3.41 -1.82 -4.77
C ARG A 455 -3.08 -0.83 -5.90
N LEU A 456 -4.08 -0.44 -6.70
CA LEU A 456 -3.92 0.58 -7.75
C LEU A 456 -3.46 1.92 -7.15
N ARG A 457 -4.08 2.34 -6.04
CA ARG A 457 -3.71 3.59 -5.33
C ARG A 457 -2.29 3.55 -4.78
N ALA A 458 -1.86 2.41 -4.22
CA ALA A 458 -0.49 2.25 -3.78
C ALA A 458 0.52 2.41 -4.94
N ALA A 459 0.25 1.80 -6.10
CA ALA A 459 1.08 1.96 -7.29
C ALA A 459 1.08 3.40 -7.82
N MET A 460 -0.07 4.07 -7.81
CA MET A 460 -0.19 5.48 -8.20
C MET A 460 0.60 6.40 -7.28
N GLN A 461 0.54 6.17 -5.96
CA GLN A 461 1.34 6.93 -4.98
C GLN A 461 2.84 6.73 -5.20
N GLN A 462 3.27 5.51 -5.52
CA GLN A 462 4.66 5.23 -5.88
C GLN A 462 5.09 6.00 -7.14
N TRP A 463 4.27 6.02 -8.19
CA TRP A 463 4.53 6.78 -9.41
C TRP A 463 4.62 8.30 -9.16
N GLN A 464 3.78 8.83 -8.28
CA GLN A 464 3.86 10.23 -7.86
C GLN A 464 5.15 10.51 -7.06
N ALA A 465 5.53 9.61 -6.16
CA ALA A 465 6.76 9.72 -5.37
C ALA A 465 8.03 9.68 -6.24
N THR A 466 8.01 8.93 -7.35
CA THR A 466 9.09 8.89 -8.34
C THR A 466 9.02 10.03 -9.37
N GLN A 467 8.23 11.08 -9.09
CA GLN A 467 8.04 12.25 -9.96
C GLN A 467 7.54 11.91 -11.37
N GLY A 468 6.75 10.85 -11.47
CA GLY A 468 6.14 10.44 -12.72
C GLY A 468 6.98 9.50 -13.58
N ASP A 469 7.97 8.81 -13.00
CA ASP A 469 8.83 7.86 -13.71
C ASP A 469 8.03 6.82 -14.52
N GLU A 470 8.37 6.65 -15.80
CA GLU A 470 7.67 5.74 -16.71
C GLU A 470 7.82 4.27 -16.31
N GLY A 471 8.88 3.92 -15.57
CA GLY A 471 9.11 2.60 -14.98
C GLY A 471 8.09 2.22 -13.91
N SER A 472 7.49 3.22 -13.26
CA SER A 472 6.51 3.04 -12.19
C SER A 472 5.06 2.95 -12.70
N LEU A 473 4.82 3.13 -14.01
CA LEU A 473 3.50 2.95 -14.64
C LEU A 473 3.13 1.46 -14.77
N LEU A 474 1.83 1.17 -14.84
CA LEU A 474 1.33 -0.21 -14.95
C LEU A 474 1.73 -0.85 -16.28
N ARG A 475 2.12 -2.13 -16.25
CA ARG A 475 2.54 -2.91 -17.42
C ARG A 475 2.02 -4.34 -17.37
N GLY A 476 1.98 -5.00 -18.53
CA GLY A 476 1.61 -6.41 -18.65
C GLY A 476 0.22 -6.71 -18.07
N ALA A 477 0.10 -7.79 -17.30
CA ALA A 477 -1.15 -8.25 -16.71
C ALA A 477 -1.84 -7.18 -15.83
N ALA A 478 -1.07 -6.42 -15.05
CA ALA A 478 -1.61 -5.37 -14.18
C ALA A 478 -2.28 -4.23 -14.97
N LEU A 479 -1.76 -3.89 -16.16
CA LEU A 479 -2.39 -2.90 -17.04
C LEU A 479 -3.65 -3.45 -17.70
N VAL A 480 -3.64 -4.72 -18.13
CA VAL A 480 -4.81 -5.38 -18.72
C VAL A 480 -5.96 -5.44 -17.72
N GLU A 481 -5.68 -5.90 -16.50
CA GLU A 481 -6.66 -5.90 -15.40
C GLU A 481 -7.18 -4.48 -15.13
N ALA A 482 -6.30 -3.47 -15.11
CA ALA A 482 -6.72 -2.09 -14.90
C ALA A 482 -7.60 -1.53 -16.01
N GLU A 483 -7.38 -1.90 -17.27
CA GLU A 483 -8.26 -1.52 -18.39
C GLU A 483 -9.63 -2.20 -18.31
N GLU A 484 -9.68 -3.48 -17.91
CA GLU A 484 -10.93 -4.20 -17.70
C GLU A 484 -11.74 -3.57 -16.58
N LYS A 485 -11.09 -3.27 -15.45
CA LYS A 485 -11.73 -2.58 -14.32
C LYS A 485 -12.15 -1.16 -14.66
N LEU A 486 -11.35 -0.42 -15.42
CA LEU A 486 -11.72 0.92 -15.90
C LEU A 486 -12.98 0.89 -16.77
N LYS A 487 -13.14 -0.12 -17.63
CA LYS A 487 -14.36 -0.29 -18.45
C LYS A 487 -15.58 -0.66 -17.62
N ALA A 488 -15.41 -1.53 -16.62
CA ALA A 488 -16.51 -2.03 -15.80
C ALA A 488 -16.95 -1.04 -14.70
N HIS A 489 -16.03 -0.25 -14.16
CA HIS A 489 -16.20 0.59 -12.97
C HIS A 489 -15.72 2.03 -13.17
N GLN A 490 -15.88 2.58 -14.37
CA GLN A 490 -15.38 3.92 -14.71
C GLN A 490 -15.82 4.99 -13.70
N ASP A 491 -17.09 4.98 -13.32
CA ASP A 491 -17.66 5.96 -12.39
C ASP A 491 -17.14 5.81 -10.94
N ASP A 492 -16.60 4.64 -10.58
CA ASP A 492 -16.13 4.34 -9.22
C ASP A 492 -14.63 4.64 -9.06
N LEU A 493 -13.95 5.02 -10.16
CA LEU A 493 -12.56 5.44 -10.19
C LEU A 493 -12.44 6.96 -10.21
N SER A 494 -11.54 7.50 -9.39
CA SER A 494 -11.28 8.94 -9.38
C SER A 494 -10.61 9.40 -10.68
N SER A 495 -10.73 10.70 -11.01
CA SER A 495 -10.07 11.26 -12.20
C SER A 495 -8.54 11.04 -12.21
N ALA A 496 -7.92 11.01 -11.02
CA ALA A 496 -6.49 10.72 -10.88
C ALA A 496 -6.17 9.24 -11.18
N GLU A 497 -6.99 8.31 -10.70
CA GLU A 497 -6.86 6.88 -10.99
C GLU A 497 -7.05 6.61 -12.49
N GLN A 498 -8.08 7.20 -13.10
CA GLN A 498 -8.32 7.11 -14.54
C GLN A 498 -7.15 7.66 -15.34
N ALA A 499 -6.61 8.82 -14.95
CA ALA A 499 -5.45 9.43 -15.60
C ALA A 499 -4.19 8.56 -15.48
N PHE A 500 -3.96 7.91 -14.34
CA PHE A 500 -2.84 6.99 -14.13
C PHE A 500 -2.92 5.75 -15.03
N ILE A 501 -4.12 5.15 -15.15
CA ILE A 501 -4.36 4.04 -16.08
C ILE A 501 -4.17 4.51 -17.52
N GLN A 502 -4.73 5.66 -17.87
CA GLN A 502 -4.63 6.23 -19.22
C GLN A 502 -3.18 6.54 -19.59
N LYS A 503 -2.38 7.07 -18.67
CA LYS A 503 -0.93 7.28 -18.87
C LYS A 503 -0.19 5.97 -19.11
N SER A 504 -0.56 4.92 -18.40
CA SER A 504 0.00 3.58 -18.61
C SER A 504 -0.37 3.02 -19.99
N VAL A 505 -1.61 3.25 -20.45
CA VAL A 505 -2.07 2.90 -21.81
C VAL A 505 -1.37 3.73 -22.88
N GLU A 506 -1.19 5.04 -22.66
CA GLU A 506 -0.47 5.94 -23.55
C GLU A 506 0.98 5.49 -23.73
N LEU A 507 1.66 5.13 -22.64
CA LEU A 507 3.02 4.59 -22.70
C LEU A 507 3.06 3.31 -23.54
N ARG A 508 2.18 2.34 -23.27
CA ARG A 508 2.07 1.12 -24.09
C ARG A 508 1.85 1.44 -25.57
N ASN A 509 0.92 2.34 -25.88
CA ASN A 509 0.60 2.73 -27.25
C ASN A 509 1.75 3.48 -27.93
N CYS A 510 2.49 4.31 -27.19
CA CYS A 510 3.70 4.99 -27.66
C CYS A 510 4.76 3.96 -28.04
N LEU A 511 5.06 3.03 -27.14
CA LEU A 511 6.03 1.95 -27.37
C LEU A 511 5.63 1.10 -28.60
N LEU A 512 4.34 0.75 -28.74
CA LEU A 512 3.82 0.03 -29.92
C LEU A 512 3.87 0.86 -31.22
N ARG A 513 3.66 2.18 -31.15
CA ARG A 513 3.78 3.07 -32.32
C ARG A 513 5.22 3.22 -32.74
N GLU A 514 6.17 3.32 -31.82
CA GLU A 514 7.60 3.33 -32.15
C GLU A 514 8.03 2.01 -32.81
N GLU A 515 7.52 0.88 -32.34
CA GLU A 515 7.71 -0.41 -33.01
C GLU A 515 7.13 -0.42 -34.44
N LYS A 516 5.89 0.06 -34.62
CA LYS A 516 5.25 0.15 -35.94
C LYS A 516 5.92 1.17 -36.87
N PHE A 517 6.34 2.33 -36.38
CA PHE A 517 7.02 3.36 -37.17
C PHE A 517 8.40 2.86 -37.63
N ARG A 518 9.11 2.13 -36.77
CA ARG A 518 10.33 1.39 -37.14
C ARG A 518 10.06 0.33 -38.22
N GLN A 519 8.88 -0.29 -38.23
CA GLN A 519 8.47 -1.23 -39.30
C GLN A 519 8.08 -0.51 -40.61
N THR A 520 7.37 0.61 -40.57
CA THR A 520 6.91 1.34 -41.78
C THR A 520 8.06 2.03 -42.52
N TRP A 521 9.03 2.62 -41.81
CA TRP A 521 10.22 3.22 -42.46
C TRP A 521 11.17 2.19 -43.06
N ARG A 522 11.18 0.95 -42.55
CA ARG A 522 11.86 -0.18 -43.21
C ARG A 522 11.24 -0.50 -44.58
N ILE A 523 9.93 -0.27 -44.76
CA ILE A 523 9.21 -0.50 -46.02
C ILE A 523 9.38 0.70 -46.98
N ALA A 524 9.31 1.94 -46.49
CA ALA A 524 9.46 3.13 -47.32
C ALA A 524 10.90 3.35 -47.83
N GLY A 525 11.92 2.98 -47.05
CA GLY A 525 13.32 3.02 -47.47
C GLY A 525 13.66 2.08 -48.64
N LEU A 526 12.83 1.08 -48.93
CA LEU A 526 13.03 0.13 -50.05
C LEU A 526 12.66 0.73 -51.43
N ALA A 527 11.93 1.85 -51.50
CA ALA A 527 11.47 2.43 -52.77
C ALA A 527 12.49 3.35 -53.46
N LEU A 528 13.53 3.82 -52.77
CA LEU A 528 14.56 4.73 -53.32
C LEU A 528 15.81 4.01 -53.86
N ILE A 529 15.85 2.68 -53.80
CA ILE A 529 17.00 1.85 -54.15
C ILE A 529 17.27 1.67 -55.67
N PRO A 530 16.33 1.84 -56.63
CA PRO A 530 16.62 1.49 -58.02
C PRO A 530 17.68 2.35 -58.73
N LEU A 531 18.04 3.53 -58.21
CA LEU A 531 18.90 4.49 -58.93
C LEU A 531 20.41 4.34 -58.63
N ALA A 532 20.80 3.61 -57.58
CA ALA A 532 22.19 3.60 -57.10
C ALA A 532 22.98 2.31 -57.40
N VAL A 533 22.36 1.29 -58.01
CA VAL A 533 22.93 -0.08 -58.10
C VAL A 533 23.84 -0.29 -59.33
N LEU A 534 24.00 0.70 -60.23
CA LEU A 534 24.70 0.49 -61.50
C LEU A 534 26.22 0.78 -61.52
N THR A 535 26.84 1.26 -60.44
CA THR A 535 28.24 1.74 -60.50
C THR A 535 29.27 1.08 -59.58
N THR A 536 28.94 0.06 -58.78
CA THR A 536 29.89 -0.45 -57.77
C THR A 536 29.98 -1.98 -57.69
N TRP A 537 30.18 -2.63 -58.84
CA TRP A 537 30.44 -4.08 -58.91
C TRP A 537 31.88 -4.48 -58.51
N GLU A 538 32.82 -3.53 -58.35
CA GLU A 538 34.24 -3.82 -58.05
C GLU A 538 34.69 -3.63 -56.59
N PHE A 539 33.83 -3.18 -55.67
CA PHE A 539 34.23 -2.92 -54.27
C PHE A 539 33.88 -4.06 -53.27
N ARG A 540 33.68 -5.30 -53.75
CA ARG A 540 33.11 -6.40 -52.96
C ARG A 540 34.12 -7.31 -52.23
N ASN A 541 35.42 -6.98 -52.19
CA ASN A 541 36.44 -7.89 -51.63
C ASN A 541 37.34 -7.33 -50.52
N LEU A 542 37.11 -6.12 -50.02
CA LEU A 542 37.79 -5.63 -48.82
C LEU A 542 36.75 -5.05 -47.87
N ILE A 543 36.77 -5.52 -46.61
CA ILE A 543 36.11 -5.00 -45.40
C ILE A 543 35.13 -6.01 -44.77
N PHE A 544 35.59 -6.61 -43.65
CA PHE A 544 34.97 -7.53 -42.67
C PHE A 544 35.01 -9.05 -42.90
N ARG A 545 36.14 -9.67 -42.51
CA ARG A 545 36.14 -10.93 -41.75
C ARG A 545 36.27 -10.60 -40.26
N PRO A 546 35.39 -11.04 -39.36
CA PRO A 546 35.74 -11.20 -37.95
C PRO A 546 36.20 -12.65 -37.72
N GLU A 547 37.40 -12.83 -37.19
CA GLU A 547 37.87 -14.10 -36.65
C GLU A 547 37.11 -14.38 -35.34
N SER A 548 36.25 -15.40 -35.32
CA SER A 548 35.69 -15.98 -34.09
C SER A 548 36.55 -17.17 -33.66
N PRO A 549 36.95 -17.31 -32.38
CA PRO A 549 37.74 -18.45 -31.91
C PRO A 549 36.95 -19.77 -31.77
N PHE A 550 35.62 -19.74 -31.97
CA PHE A 550 34.72 -20.88 -31.79
C PHE A 550 34.03 -21.27 -33.10
N VAL A 551 33.85 -22.58 -33.29
CA VAL A 551 33.12 -23.19 -34.40
C VAL A 551 31.82 -23.79 -33.86
N ILE A 552 30.69 -23.39 -34.43
CA ILE A 552 29.36 -23.92 -34.12
C ILE A 552 28.94 -24.76 -35.33
N GLU A 553 29.40 -26.00 -35.36
CA GLU A 553 28.99 -26.98 -36.37
C GLU A 553 28.03 -28.00 -35.72
N PRO A 554 26.92 -28.37 -36.38
CA PRO A 554 26.03 -29.40 -35.88
C PRO A 554 26.75 -30.75 -35.86
N LEU A 555 26.90 -31.32 -34.67
CA LEU A 555 27.51 -32.63 -34.44
C LEU A 555 26.44 -33.72 -34.50
N LYS A 556 26.80 -34.89 -35.05
CA LYS A 556 25.90 -36.06 -35.06
C LYS A 556 26.28 -37.08 -33.99
N SER A 557 27.52 -37.05 -33.50
CA SER A 557 27.96 -37.89 -32.39
C SER A 557 28.97 -37.19 -31.49
N VAL A 558 28.95 -37.54 -30.20
CA VAL A 558 29.92 -37.04 -29.20
C VAL A 558 31.36 -37.43 -29.55
N ASN A 559 31.57 -38.51 -30.30
CA ASN A 559 32.89 -38.98 -30.72
C ASN A 559 33.57 -38.06 -31.75
N GLU A 560 32.86 -37.07 -32.29
CA GLU A 560 33.42 -36.05 -33.18
C GLU A 560 34.22 -34.97 -32.42
N ILE A 561 34.13 -34.96 -31.08
CA ILE A 561 34.84 -34.03 -30.19
C ILE A 561 36.19 -34.64 -29.79
N LYS A 562 37.26 -33.90 -30.05
CA LYS A 562 38.64 -34.41 -30.03
C LYS A 562 39.17 -34.81 -28.66
N ASP A 563 38.77 -34.10 -27.61
CA ASP A 563 39.32 -34.19 -26.25
C ASP A 563 38.37 -34.85 -25.25
N VAL A 564 37.25 -35.41 -25.71
CA VAL A 564 36.23 -36.05 -24.87
C VAL A 564 36.33 -37.58 -25.00
N LYS A 565 36.41 -38.28 -23.86
CA LYS A 565 36.58 -39.73 -23.75
C LYS A 565 35.39 -40.38 -23.04
N PRO A 566 35.05 -41.65 -23.35
CA PRO A 566 33.98 -42.38 -22.66
C PRO A 566 34.12 -42.49 -21.13
N SER A 567 35.33 -42.31 -20.60
CA SER A 567 35.64 -42.30 -19.17
C SER A 567 35.32 -40.98 -18.48
N ASP A 568 35.03 -39.90 -19.21
CA ASP A 568 34.86 -38.58 -18.63
C ASP A 568 33.47 -38.43 -17.98
N PRO A 569 33.37 -37.75 -16.83
CA PRO A 569 32.12 -37.66 -16.07
C PRO A 569 30.98 -36.95 -16.83
N TYR A 570 31.33 -36.06 -17.75
CA TYR A 570 30.38 -35.32 -18.61
C TYR A 570 30.13 -36.00 -19.97
N PHE A 571 30.77 -37.14 -20.26
CA PHE A 571 30.61 -37.82 -21.55
C PHE A 571 29.15 -38.22 -21.84
N GLN A 572 28.47 -38.84 -20.87
CA GLN A 572 27.08 -39.28 -21.06
C GLN A 572 26.10 -38.10 -21.15
N PRO A 573 26.19 -37.06 -20.30
CA PRO A 573 25.44 -35.82 -20.50
C PRO A 573 25.64 -35.18 -21.88
N LEU A 574 26.90 -35.09 -22.34
CA LEU A 574 27.22 -34.48 -23.64
C LEU A 574 26.69 -35.32 -24.81
N LYS A 575 26.83 -36.65 -24.71
CA LYS A 575 26.25 -37.60 -25.65
C LYS A 575 24.73 -37.45 -25.75
N SER A 576 24.06 -37.34 -24.60
CA SER A 576 22.62 -37.13 -24.54
C SER A 576 22.21 -35.80 -25.20
N LEU A 577 22.88 -34.69 -24.89
CA LEU A 577 22.61 -33.40 -25.55
C LEU A 577 22.76 -33.47 -27.07
N ILE A 578 23.85 -34.04 -27.57
CA ILE A 578 24.14 -34.09 -29.01
C ILE A 578 23.24 -35.10 -29.73
N GLU A 579 23.23 -36.35 -29.26
CA GLU A 579 22.64 -37.47 -30.01
C GLU A 579 21.13 -37.63 -29.75
N LYS A 580 20.64 -37.27 -28.55
CA LYS A 580 19.21 -37.34 -28.23
C LYS A 580 18.49 -36.03 -28.55
N TYR A 581 19.08 -34.89 -28.18
CA TYR A 581 18.42 -33.59 -28.28
C TYR A 581 18.91 -32.72 -29.46
N GLY A 582 19.93 -33.14 -30.21
CA GLY A 582 20.48 -32.36 -31.33
C GLY A 582 21.32 -31.14 -30.93
N ILE A 583 21.58 -30.96 -29.64
CA ILE A 583 22.20 -29.76 -29.08
C ILE A 583 23.72 -29.91 -29.11
N SER A 584 24.36 -29.15 -30.00
CA SER A 584 25.83 -29.14 -30.12
C SER A 584 26.47 -28.05 -29.24
N PRO A 585 27.49 -28.37 -28.42
CA PRO A 585 28.25 -27.37 -27.67
C PRO A 585 29.11 -26.50 -28.62
N PRO A 586 29.41 -25.24 -28.27
CA PRO A 586 30.39 -24.45 -29.01
C PRO A 586 31.78 -25.05 -28.80
N LEU A 587 32.45 -25.44 -29.88
CA LEU A 587 33.81 -26.00 -29.84
C LEU A 587 34.85 -24.93 -30.19
N TYR A 588 36.08 -25.11 -29.75
CA TYR A 588 37.20 -24.31 -30.24
C TYR A 588 37.48 -24.63 -31.71
N SER A 589 38.25 -23.77 -32.39
CA SER A 589 38.58 -23.91 -33.81
C SER A 589 39.23 -25.25 -34.19
N ASP A 590 39.82 -25.96 -33.22
CA ASP A 590 40.43 -27.30 -33.42
C ASP A 590 39.50 -28.47 -33.05
N ARG A 591 38.21 -28.20 -32.83
CA ARG A 591 37.17 -29.16 -32.40
C ARG A 591 37.39 -29.78 -31.01
N SER A 592 38.07 -29.08 -30.11
CA SER A 592 38.12 -29.41 -28.68
C SER A 592 36.99 -28.73 -27.88
N PHE A 593 36.62 -29.34 -26.75
CA PHE A 593 35.58 -28.89 -25.84
C PHE A 593 36.12 -28.20 -24.58
N HIS A 594 37.25 -28.64 -24.03
CA HIS A 594 37.87 -28.16 -22.79
C HIS A 594 36.88 -28.00 -21.63
N SER A 595 36.53 -29.11 -20.96
CA SER A 595 35.49 -29.12 -19.91
C SER A 595 35.76 -28.23 -18.70
N ASP A 596 37.03 -28.03 -18.37
CA ASP A 596 37.46 -27.36 -17.14
C ASP A 596 37.57 -25.84 -17.31
N ASP A 597 37.48 -25.37 -18.55
CA ASP A 597 37.45 -23.94 -18.86
C ASP A 597 36.18 -23.30 -18.32
N HIS A 598 36.31 -22.05 -17.89
CA HIS A 598 35.18 -21.26 -17.40
C HIS A 598 34.27 -20.83 -18.54
N ILE A 599 32.97 -20.87 -18.26
CA ILE A 599 31.97 -20.50 -19.24
C ILE A 599 31.69 -19.00 -19.20
N SER A 600 31.74 -18.35 -20.37
CA SER A 600 31.36 -16.95 -20.49
C SER A 600 29.85 -16.77 -20.66
N ARG A 601 29.37 -15.57 -20.33
CA ARG A 601 28.01 -15.11 -20.67
C ARG A 601 27.73 -15.34 -22.16
N ALA A 602 28.71 -15.04 -23.01
CA ALA A 602 28.66 -15.29 -24.45
C ALA A 602 28.28 -16.74 -24.80
N GLN A 603 29.01 -17.69 -24.20
CA GLN A 603 28.85 -19.10 -24.52
C GLN A 603 27.51 -19.65 -24.04
N LEU A 604 27.04 -19.25 -22.86
CA LEU A 604 25.79 -19.74 -22.30
C LEU A 604 24.56 -19.38 -23.17
N ILE A 605 24.48 -18.16 -23.71
CA ILE A 605 23.35 -17.80 -24.57
C ILE A 605 23.41 -18.51 -25.92
N VAL A 606 24.60 -18.80 -26.44
CA VAL A 606 24.73 -19.62 -27.66
C VAL A 606 24.18 -21.02 -27.43
N TYR A 607 24.49 -21.64 -26.30
CA TYR A 607 23.84 -22.90 -25.90
C TYR A 607 22.32 -22.79 -25.89
N PHE A 608 21.79 -21.70 -25.32
CA PHE A 608 20.36 -21.48 -25.20
C PHE A 608 19.67 -21.18 -26.53
N ALA A 609 20.28 -20.40 -27.41
CA ALA A 609 19.74 -20.12 -28.74
C ALA A 609 19.70 -21.41 -29.59
N ASN A 610 20.74 -22.24 -29.52
CA ASN A 610 20.76 -23.55 -30.18
C ASN A 610 19.68 -24.47 -29.62
N LEU A 611 19.56 -24.56 -28.29
CA LEU A 611 18.51 -25.30 -27.60
C LEU A 611 17.11 -24.87 -28.08
N TRP A 612 16.87 -23.57 -28.14
CA TRP A 612 15.58 -23.00 -28.56
C TRP A 612 15.26 -23.29 -30.04
N ASN A 613 16.26 -23.15 -30.91
CA ASN A 613 16.12 -23.45 -32.34
C ASN A 613 15.79 -24.93 -32.59
N GLU A 614 16.49 -25.85 -31.93
CA GLU A 614 16.23 -27.29 -32.05
C GLU A 614 14.84 -27.67 -31.51
N LEU A 615 14.42 -27.10 -30.37
CA LEU A 615 13.07 -27.30 -29.82
C LEU A 615 11.96 -26.80 -30.75
N ILE A 616 12.22 -25.77 -31.56
CA ILE A 616 11.30 -25.25 -32.58
C ILE A 616 11.35 -26.08 -33.88
N GLU A 617 12.51 -26.59 -34.29
CA GLU A 617 12.64 -27.47 -35.46
C GLU A 617 11.88 -28.79 -35.28
N ILE A 618 11.84 -29.35 -34.07
CA ILE A 618 11.03 -30.53 -33.73
C ILE A 618 9.53 -30.34 -34.08
N ARG A 619 9.04 -29.10 -34.20
CA ARG A 619 7.64 -28.75 -34.54
C ARG A 619 7.36 -28.59 -36.04
N ASN A 620 8.37 -28.41 -36.92
CA ASN A 620 8.14 -27.78 -38.24
C ASN A 620 8.49 -28.64 -39.46
N SER A 621 8.00 -29.88 -39.53
CA SER A 621 7.93 -30.59 -40.82
C SER A 621 6.91 -29.95 -41.79
N ALA A 622 5.89 -29.25 -41.26
CA ALA A 622 4.81 -28.63 -42.03
C ALA A 622 5.07 -27.19 -42.52
N LEU A 623 6.14 -26.51 -42.07
CA LEU A 623 6.39 -25.08 -42.36
C LEU A 623 7.72 -24.78 -43.10
N ARG A 624 8.32 -25.79 -43.75
CA ARG A 624 9.52 -25.62 -44.60
C ARG A 624 9.39 -24.53 -45.68
N SER A 625 8.19 -24.18 -46.13
CA SER A 625 7.97 -23.17 -47.17
C SER A 625 7.95 -21.71 -46.67
N GLN A 626 7.86 -21.47 -45.36
CA GLN A 626 7.90 -20.12 -44.78
C GLN A 626 9.30 -19.72 -44.29
N GLN A 627 10.11 -20.69 -43.83
CA GLN A 627 11.50 -20.44 -43.40
C GLN A 627 12.42 -19.96 -44.54
N CYS A 628 12.23 -20.43 -45.78
CA CYS A 628 13.01 -19.94 -46.93
C CYS A 628 12.80 -18.44 -47.22
N ARG A 629 11.68 -17.84 -46.79
CA ARG A 629 11.44 -16.38 -46.96
C ARG A 629 12.04 -15.52 -45.85
N LEU A 630 12.14 -16.05 -44.63
CA LEU A 630 12.69 -15.32 -43.47
C LEU A 630 14.23 -15.33 -43.45
N LEU A 631 14.86 -16.43 -43.87
CA LEU A 631 16.32 -16.50 -44.05
C LEU A 631 16.83 -15.57 -45.18
N ASP A 632 15.98 -15.25 -46.16
CA ASP A 632 16.27 -14.24 -47.19
C ASP A 632 16.11 -12.79 -46.69
N THR A 633 15.39 -12.57 -45.57
CA THR A 633 15.22 -11.24 -44.97
C THR A 633 16.39 -10.89 -44.03
N ALA A 634 16.94 -11.88 -43.33
CA ALA A 634 18.16 -11.74 -42.54
C ALA A 634 19.40 -11.41 -43.42
N LYS A 635 19.44 -11.91 -44.66
CA LYS A 635 20.50 -11.57 -45.64
C LYS A 635 20.44 -10.15 -46.19
N LYS A 636 19.35 -9.40 -45.96
CA LYS A 636 19.12 -8.06 -46.56
C LYS A 636 19.30 -6.88 -45.59
N HIS A 637 19.50 -7.13 -44.30
CA HIS A 637 19.72 -6.07 -43.30
C HIS A 637 21.04 -6.31 -42.56
N PRO A 638 22.11 -5.55 -42.84
CA PRO A 638 23.33 -5.66 -42.05
C PRO A 638 23.06 -5.16 -40.62
N PHE A 639 23.54 -5.95 -39.66
CA PHE A 639 23.49 -5.73 -38.23
C PHE A 639 24.13 -4.39 -37.81
N ASN A 640 23.47 -3.64 -36.92
CA ASN A 640 24.05 -2.45 -36.28
C ASN A 640 23.92 -2.58 -34.75
N PRO A 641 24.97 -3.05 -34.06
CA PRO A 641 24.95 -3.29 -32.61
C PRO A 641 24.77 -1.97 -31.81
N PRO A 642 24.33 -2.04 -30.53
CA PRO A 642 24.53 -0.95 -29.57
C PRO A 642 26.00 -0.52 -29.53
N LYS A 643 26.29 0.76 -29.22
CA LYS A 643 27.66 1.33 -29.28
C LYS A 643 28.70 0.59 -28.44
N ASP A 644 28.25 -0.22 -27.49
CA ASP A 644 29.08 -0.90 -26.49
C ASP A 644 29.34 -2.38 -26.87
N VAL A 645 28.73 -2.89 -27.96
CA VAL A 645 28.92 -4.25 -28.48
C VAL A 645 29.99 -4.22 -29.57
N THR A 646 31.09 -4.93 -29.34
CA THR A 646 32.23 -4.98 -30.27
C THR A 646 31.94 -5.90 -31.47
N PRO A 647 32.65 -5.75 -32.61
CA PRO A 647 32.51 -6.68 -33.75
C PRO A 647 32.77 -8.15 -33.40
N GLN A 648 33.53 -8.41 -32.34
CA GLN A 648 33.84 -9.76 -31.83
C GLN A 648 32.68 -10.40 -31.06
N THR A 649 31.69 -9.61 -30.63
CA THR A 649 30.56 -10.02 -29.77
C THR A 649 29.20 -9.79 -30.45
N ALA A 650 29.22 -9.12 -31.60
CA ALA A 650 28.08 -8.86 -32.49
C ALA A 650 27.29 -10.12 -32.90
N TRP A 651 27.97 -11.22 -33.25
CA TRP A 651 27.34 -12.47 -33.68
C TRP A 651 26.52 -13.13 -32.56
N TYR A 652 26.94 -12.96 -31.30
CA TYR A 652 26.22 -13.46 -30.12
C TYR A 652 24.95 -12.65 -29.84
N TYR A 653 24.98 -11.34 -30.08
CA TYR A 653 23.86 -10.45 -29.81
C TYR A 653 22.67 -10.75 -30.74
N GLU A 654 22.92 -11.26 -31.95
CA GLU A 654 21.86 -11.71 -32.86
C GLU A 654 21.17 -12.99 -32.38
N ALA A 655 21.93 -13.97 -31.89
CA ALA A 655 21.38 -15.20 -31.31
C ALA A 655 20.52 -14.90 -30.07
N TYR A 656 20.98 -13.96 -29.25
CA TYR A 656 20.27 -13.45 -28.08
C TYR A 656 18.97 -12.72 -28.42
N LYS A 657 19.00 -11.84 -29.42
CA LYS A 657 17.83 -11.12 -29.90
C LYS A 657 16.77 -12.06 -30.47
N SER A 658 17.21 -13.08 -31.22
CA SER A 658 16.32 -14.12 -31.74
C SER A 658 15.64 -14.90 -30.61
N LEU A 659 16.37 -15.25 -29.54
CA LEU A 659 15.81 -15.92 -28.36
C LEU A 659 14.77 -15.05 -27.65
N ALA A 660 15.06 -13.76 -27.46
CA ALA A 660 14.17 -12.80 -26.82
C ALA A 660 12.87 -12.56 -27.60
N GLU A 661 12.97 -12.36 -28.91
CA GLU A 661 11.83 -12.14 -29.80
C GLU A 661 10.89 -13.36 -29.86
N GLN A 662 11.44 -14.58 -29.71
CA GLN A 662 10.67 -15.83 -29.81
C GLN A 662 10.15 -16.37 -28.47
N SER A 663 10.76 -15.98 -27.35
CA SER A 663 10.37 -16.40 -25.98
C SER A 663 9.38 -15.43 -25.32
N GLY A 664 9.03 -14.31 -25.96
CA GLY A 664 8.15 -13.29 -25.39
C GLY A 664 8.83 -12.40 -24.35
N LEU A 665 10.15 -12.56 -24.16
CA LEU A 665 10.98 -11.71 -23.30
C LEU A 665 11.34 -10.46 -24.10
N GLY A 666 10.68 -9.33 -23.84
CA GLY A 666 10.80 -8.10 -24.64
C GLY A 666 12.25 -7.63 -24.86
N ASN A 667 12.51 -7.06 -26.05
CA ASN A 667 13.84 -6.71 -26.58
C ASN A 667 14.70 -5.69 -25.78
N GLN A 668 14.18 -5.08 -24.70
CA GLN A 668 14.80 -3.89 -24.07
C GLN A 668 15.31 -4.05 -22.64
N ASN A 669 15.31 -5.25 -22.03
CA ASN A 669 15.79 -5.39 -20.65
C ASN A 669 16.40 -6.76 -20.33
N LEU A 670 16.96 -7.42 -21.34
CA LEU A 670 17.27 -8.85 -21.22
C LEU A 670 18.52 -9.13 -20.36
N GLU A 671 19.49 -8.21 -20.30
CA GLU A 671 20.70 -8.43 -19.49
C GLU A 671 20.39 -8.22 -18.00
N SER A 672 19.54 -7.24 -17.66
CA SER A 672 19.02 -7.09 -16.29
C SER A 672 18.13 -8.27 -15.86
N GLN A 673 17.46 -8.92 -16.83
CA GLN A 673 16.60 -10.07 -16.61
C GLN A 673 17.32 -11.43 -16.60
N PHE A 674 18.55 -11.57 -17.09
CA PHE A 674 19.30 -12.84 -16.99
C PHE A 674 20.59 -12.71 -16.18
N PHE A 675 21.26 -11.57 -16.24
CA PHE A 675 22.57 -11.33 -15.62
C PHE A 675 22.76 -9.86 -15.19
N PRO A 676 22.05 -9.37 -14.16
CA PRO A 676 22.08 -7.97 -13.79
C PRO A 676 23.50 -7.53 -13.38
N LEU A 677 24.08 -6.59 -14.13
CA LEU A 677 25.28 -5.85 -13.77
C LEU A 677 24.90 -4.40 -13.48
N ALA A 678 25.52 -3.81 -12.46
CA ALA A 678 25.16 -2.49 -11.94
C ALA A 678 25.45 -1.32 -12.92
N ASP A 679 26.23 -1.55 -13.97
CA ASP A 679 26.68 -0.52 -14.89
C ASP A 679 25.86 -0.43 -16.19
N GLY A 680 24.88 -1.34 -16.38
CA GLY A 680 23.99 -1.35 -17.55
C GLY A 680 24.71 -1.56 -18.88
N LYS A 681 25.99 -2.00 -18.84
CA LYS A 681 26.81 -2.27 -20.03
C LYS A 681 26.79 -3.75 -20.35
N PHE A 682 27.00 -4.01 -21.64
CA PHE A 682 27.04 -5.35 -22.17
C PHE A 682 28.42 -5.99 -21.98
N HIS A 683 28.49 -7.08 -21.20
CA HIS A 683 29.75 -7.76 -20.85
C HIS A 683 29.75 -9.24 -21.26
N SER A 684 29.76 -9.51 -22.57
CA SER A 684 29.76 -10.87 -23.12
C SER A 684 30.96 -11.74 -22.69
N ASP A 685 32.10 -11.11 -22.41
CA ASP A 685 33.37 -11.81 -22.23
C ASP A 685 33.60 -12.25 -20.77
N LEU A 686 32.73 -11.81 -19.84
CA LEU A 686 32.83 -12.20 -18.44
C LEU A 686 32.42 -13.65 -18.23
N SER A 687 33.25 -14.37 -17.47
CA SER A 687 32.93 -15.71 -16.97
C SER A 687 31.80 -15.64 -15.95
N LEU A 688 30.92 -16.64 -15.99
CA LEU A 688 29.76 -16.74 -15.10
C LEU A 688 30.13 -17.36 -13.77
N THR A 689 29.59 -16.81 -12.69
CA THR A 689 29.58 -17.48 -11.39
C THR A 689 28.52 -18.60 -11.36
N ARG A 690 28.65 -19.53 -10.41
CA ARG A 690 27.66 -20.60 -10.20
C ARG A 690 26.26 -20.06 -9.88
N ALA A 691 26.16 -18.97 -9.11
CA ALA A 691 24.89 -18.31 -8.81
C ALA A 691 24.23 -17.74 -10.08
N GLU A 692 25.00 -17.03 -10.91
CA GLU A 692 24.51 -16.46 -12.17
C GLU A 692 24.08 -17.53 -13.18
N MET A 693 24.87 -18.60 -13.33
CA MET A 693 24.50 -19.73 -14.19
C MET A 693 23.18 -20.38 -13.73
N THR A 694 23.01 -20.56 -12.42
CA THR A 694 21.81 -21.18 -11.82
C THR A 694 20.56 -20.34 -12.07
N ALA A 695 20.63 -19.04 -11.81
CA ALA A 695 19.53 -18.11 -12.08
C ALA A 695 19.16 -18.09 -13.58
N ALA A 696 20.16 -18.09 -14.46
CA ALA A 696 19.92 -18.07 -15.90
C ALA A 696 19.23 -19.34 -16.42
N VAL A 697 19.65 -20.51 -15.95
CA VAL A 697 19.00 -21.79 -16.32
C VAL A 697 17.56 -21.84 -15.79
N ARG A 698 17.29 -21.36 -14.57
CA ARG A 698 15.93 -21.34 -14.01
C ARG A 698 14.98 -20.47 -14.83
N ARG A 699 15.42 -19.26 -15.18
CA ARG A 699 14.63 -18.30 -15.99
C ARG A 699 14.35 -18.83 -17.39
N LEU A 700 15.28 -19.60 -17.96
CA LEU A 700 15.06 -20.28 -19.22
C LEU A 700 13.98 -21.37 -19.12
N LEU A 701 13.98 -22.17 -18.05
CA LEU A 701 12.92 -23.14 -17.80
C LEU A 701 11.54 -22.46 -17.67
N ASP A 702 11.46 -21.31 -17.00
CA ASP A 702 10.22 -20.53 -16.92
C ASP A 702 9.77 -20.02 -18.28
N ALA A 703 10.70 -19.46 -19.07
CA ALA A 703 10.41 -18.99 -20.41
C ALA A 703 9.86 -20.12 -21.29
N PHE A 704 10.42 -21.32 -21.15
CA PHE A 704 9.95 -22.51 -21.86
C PHE A 704 8.58 -22.99 -21.38
N GLN A 705 8.34 -23.07 -20.06
CA GLN A 705 7.02 -23.44 -19.51
C GLN A 705 5.93 -22.45 -19.89
N ASN A 706 6.24 -21.15 -19.85
CA ASN A 706 5.32 -20.10 -20.29
C ASN A 706 5.03 -20.21 -21.79
N TYR A 707 6.04 -20.54 -22.60
CA TYR A 707 5.86 -20.80 -24.03
C TYR A 707 4.94 -22.01 -24.27
N LEU A 708 5.12 -23.11 -23.52
CA LEU A 708 4.25 -24.28 -23.59
C LEU A 708 2.80 -23.94 -23.18
N ALA A 709 2.61 -23.24 -22.07
CA ALA A 709 1.30 -22.83 -21.57
C ALA A 709 0.55 -21.89 -22.52
N ALA A 710 1.28 -20.99 -23.20
CA ALA A 710 0.72 -20.03 -24.16
C ALA A 710 0.32 -20.66 -25.50
N ASN A 711 0.85 -21.84 -25.83
CA ASN A 711 0.61 -22.52 -27.12
C ASN A 711 -0.14 -23.85 -26.90
N GLN A 712 -1.42 -23.77 -26.51
CA GLN A 712 -2.27 -24.90 -26.08
C GLN A 712 -2.59 -26.00 -27.13
N ASN A 713 -2.00 -26.00 -28.32
CA ASN A 713 -2.20 -27.07 -29.32
C ASN A 713 -0.97 -27.98 -29.41
N PHE A 714 -0.64 -28.63 -28.29
CA PHE A 714 0.44 -29.59 -28.21
C PHE A 714 -0.05 -30.96 -28.72
N ASN A 715 0.36 -31.37 -29.92
CA ASN A 715 -0.03 -32.66 -30.49
C ASN A 715 0.81 -33.78 -29.84
N GLN A 716 0.32 -34.33 -28.73
CA GLN A 716 1.03 -35.32 -27.91
C GLN A 716 1.40 -36.62 -28.67
N GLY A 717 0.73 -36.92 -29.78
CA GLY A 717 0.95 -38.13 -30.59
C GLY A 717 2.29 -38.17 -31.36
N GLU A 718 2.81 -37.02 -31.80
CA GLU A 718 4.07 -36.97 -32.56
C GLU A 718 5.30 -37.18 -31.66
N LEU A 719 5.25 -36.69 -30.41
CA LEU A 719 6.28 -36.91 -29.38
C LEU A 719 6.38 -38.39 -28.96
N SER A 720 5.26 -39.12 -28.87
CA SER A 720 5.29 -40.56 -28.59
C SER A 720 5.93 -41.38 -29.72
N SER A 721 5.83 -40.92 -30.97
CA SER A 721 6.45 -41.60 -32.12
C SER A 721 7.97 -41.41 -32.17
N TYR A 722 8.47 -40.25 -31.70
CA TYR A 722 9.89 -39.99 -31.50
C TYR A 722 10.48 -40.72 -30.28
N ARG A 723 9.63 -41.11 -29.30
CA ARG A 723 9.99 -41.79 -28.05
C ARG A 723 10.18 -43.32 -28.15
N SER A 724 9.84 -43.96 -29.26
CA SER A 724 9.77 -45.43 -29.33
C SER A 724 11.13 -46.17 -29.46
N SER A 725 12.28 -45.50 -29.37
CA SER A 725 13.59 -46.14 -29.58
C SER A 725 14.56 -46.06 -28.39
N TYR A 726 14.10 -45.82 -27.16
CA TYR A 726 15.02 -45.80 -26.02
C TYR A 726 14.48 -46.39 -24.72
N VAL A 727 15.28 -47.29 -24.14
CA VAL A 727 15.11 -47.88 -22.81
C VAL A 727 15.94 -47.04 -21.83
N PRO A 728 15.38 -46.54 -20.71
CA PRO A 728 16.12 -45.73 -19.75
C PRO A 728 17.24 -46.55 -19.10
N VAL A 729 18.49 -46.11 -19.26
CA VAL A 729 19.63 -46.63 -18.51
C VAL A 729 19.78 -45.81 -17.23
N ALA A 730 19.64 -46.45 -16.07
CA ALA A 730 19.96 -45.86 -14.78
C ALA A 730 21.48 -45.75 -14.64
N TYR A 731 22.00 -44.54 -14.42
CA TYR A 731 23.40 -44.34 -14.08
C TYR A 731 23.55 -44.16 -12.57
N PRO A 732 24.28 -45.04 -11.88
CA PRO A 732 24.71 -44.79 -10.52
C PRO A 732 25.96 -43.91 -10.58
N ASN A 733 25.84 -42.61 -10.26
CA ASN A 733 27.03 -41.79 -9.98
C ASN A 733 27.23 -41.77 -8.45
N PRO A 734 28.28 -42.40 -7.88
CA PRO A 734 28.33 -42.72 -6.45
C PRO A 734 28.75 -41.58 -5.49
N LEU A 735 28.73 -40.30 -5.88
CA LEU A 735 29.33 -39.23 -5.04
C LEU A 735 28.54 -37.94 -4.79
N LEU A 736 27.27 -37.81 -5.21
CA LEU A 736 26.51 -36.56 -4.99
C LEU A 736 25.02 -36.79 -4.66
N ALA A 737 24.73 -37.76 -3.81
CA ALA A 737 23.39 -37.97 -3.27
C ALA A 737 23.36 -37.53 -1.80
N GLN A 738 22.66 -36.44 -1.47
CA GLN A 738 21.96 -36.23 -0.17
C GLN A 738 21.41 -34.81 0.07
N ILE A 739 21.61 -33.84 -0.82
CA ILE A 739 21.06 -32.49 -0.61
C ILE A 739 19.72 -32.36 -1.33
N THR A 740 18.66 -32.22 -0.54
CA THR A 740 17.25 -32.14 -1.01
C THR A 740 16.64 -30.75 -0.82
N SER A 741 17.38 -29.82 -0.21
CA SER A 741 16.95 -28.43 -0.05
C SER A 741 18.13 -27.47 -0.13
N ALA A 742 17.91 -26.27 -0.70
CA ALA A 742 18.91 -25.21 -0.77
C ALA A 742 19.41 -24.77 0.61
N ALA A 743 18.59 -24.91 1.66
CA ALA A 743 18.96 -24.56 3.03
C ALA A 743 20.01 -25.49 3.67
N GLN A 744 20.32 -26.63 3.05
CA GLN A 744 21.32 -27.58 3.55
C GLN A 744 22.75 -27.20 3.15
N PHE A 745 22.93 -26.22 2.25
CA PHE A 745 24.24 -25.68 1.92
C PHE A 745 24.76 -24.76 3.02
N ARG A 746 26.02 -24.97 3.42
CA ARG A 746 26.63 -24.21 4.54
C ARG A 746 26.91 -22.74 4.20
N ASP A 747 27.00 -22.43 2.92
CA ASP A 747 27.44 -21.14 2.37
C ASP A 747 26.34 -20.41 1.59
N VAL A 748 25.08 -20.81 1.77
CA VAL A 748 23.91 -20.23 1.12
C VAL A 748 22.89 -19.80 2.19
N LYS A 749 22.35 -18.58 2.08
CA LYS A 749 21.36 -18.02 3.01
C LYS A 749 20.03 -17.74 2.30
N PRO A 750 18.88 -17.84 3.00
CA PRO A 750 17.57 -17.49 2.43
C PRO A 750 17.45 -16.05 1.90
N THR A 751 18.32 -15.15 2.37
CA THR A 751 18.38 -13.74 1.93
C THR A 751 19.19 -13.52 0.66
N ASP A 752 19.89 -14.55 0.15
CA ASP A 752 20.72 -14.41 -1.04
C ASP A 752 19.83 -14.29 -2.29
N TRP A 753 20.22 -13.40 -3.22
CA TRP A 753 19.39 -13.05 -4.38
C TRP A 753 19.09 -14.25 -5.31
N PHE A 754 19.96 -15.25 -5.34
CA PHE A 754 19.83 -16.47 -6.15
C PHE A 754 19.17 -17.64 -5.39
N PHE A 755 18.84 -17.46 -4.10
CA PHE A 755 18.28 -18.51 -3.25
C PHE A 755 16.97 -19.10 -3.81
N PRO A 756 15.99 -18.30 -4.29
CA PRO A 756 14.75 -18.84 -4.84
C PRO A 756 14.97 -19.68 -6.09
N ASP A 757 15.88 -19.24 -6.96
CA ASP A 757 16.23 -19.93 -8.21
C ASP A 757 16.91 -21.28 -7.92
N LEU A 758 17.87 -21.27 -6.98
CA LEU A 758 18.56 -22.47 -6.51
C LEU A 758 17.61 -23.46 -5.83
N GLN A 759 16.72 -22.96 -4.97
CA GLN A 759 15.71 -23.77 -4.29
C GLN A 759 14.79 -24.46 -5.29
N SER A 760 14.27 -23.74 -6.28
CA SER A 760 13.40 -24.31 -7.31
C SER A 760 14.13 -25.37 -8.14
N LEU A 761 15.36 -25.11 -8.57
CA LEU A 761 16.14 -26.10 -9.34
C LEU A 761 16.50 -27.36 -8.57
N LEU A 762 16.65 -27.29 -7.24
CA LEU A 762 16.92 -28.44 -6.38
C LEU A 762 15.66 -29.22 -6.05
N GLU A 763 14.65 -28.52 -5.53
CA GLU A 763 13.45 -29.14 -4.93
C GLU A 763 12.44 -29.59 -5.99
N GLN A 764 12.38 -28.89 -7.14
CA GLN A 764 11.42 -29.23 -8.20
C GLN A 764 12.03 -30.05 -9.33
N TYR A 765 13.28 -29.78 -9.71
CA TYR A 765 13.90 -30.40 -10.89
C TYR A 765 15.09 -31.31 -10.57
N THR A 766 15.66 -31.24 -9.35
CA THR A 766 16.87 -31.97 -8.94
C THR A 766 18.05 -31.75 -9.91
N VAL A 767 18.17 -30.53 -10.44
CA VAL A 767 19.05 -30.18 -11.56
C VAL A 767 20.44 -29.73 -11.10
N VAL A 768 20.55 -29.15 -9.91
CA VAL A 768 21.81 -28.57 -9.39
C VAL A 768 22.39 -29.47 -8.29
N LEU A 769 23.71 -29.67 -8.27
CA LEU A 769 24.39 -30.47 -7.25
C LEU A 769 25.40 -29.62 -6.47
N GLY A 770 25.46 -29.91 -5.16
CA GLY A 770 26.46 -29.38 -4.25
C GLY A 770 27.87 -29.86 -4.55
N MET A 771 28.85 -29.21 -3.92
CA MET A 771 30.20 -29.74 -3.81
C MET A 771 30.26 -30.89 -2.80
N PRO A 772 31.23 -31.82 -2.91
CA PRO A 772 31.38 -32.93 -1.98
C PRO A 772 31.58 -32.52 -0.51
N ASP A 773 32.02 -31.29 -0.27
CA ASP A 773 32.20 -30.71 1.07
C ASP A 773 30.90 -30.11 1.68
N GLY A 774 29.77 -30.22 0.96
CA GLY A 774 28.47 -29.70 1.39
C GLY A 774 28.26 -28.20 1.15
N THR A 775 29.11 -27.57 0.32
CA THR A 775 28.99 -26.16 -0.09
C THR A 775 28.41 -26.03 -1.51
N PHE A 776 27.87 -24.87 -1.84
CA PHE A 776 27.42 -24.53 -3.19
C PHE A 776 28.47 -23.70 -3.97
N GLN A 777 29.26 -22.90 -3.27
CA GLN A 777 30.28 -21.98 -3.79
C GLN A 777 29.70 -20.96 -4.81
N PRO A 778 28.76 -20.09 -4.40
CA PRO A 778 27.99 -19.26 -5.32
C PRO A 778 28.83 -18.31 -6.18
N ASN A 779 29.94 -17.82 -5.65
CA ASN A 779 30.84 -16.87 -6.32
C ASN A 779 31.95 -17.54 -7.15
N ARG A 780 32.04 -18.88 -7.15
CA ARG A 780 33.01 -19.60 -7.96
C ARG A 780 32.60 -19.52 -9.43
N LEU A 781 33.58 -19.38 -10.32
CA LEU A 781 33.34 -19.43 -11.76
C LEU A 781 32.90 -20.84 -12.18
N ALA A 782 31.81 -20.90 -12.93
CA ALA A 782 31.23 -22.14 -13.44
C ALA A 782 32.05 -22.67 -14.62
N THR A 783 32.17 -24.00 -14.71
CA THR A 783 32.88 -24.65 -15.83
C THR A 783 31.93 -25.07 -16.95
N ARG A 784 32.48 -25.30 -18.15
CA ARG A 784 31.73 -25.80 -19.30
C ARG A 784 31.16 -27.20 -19.06
N GLY A 785 31.86 -28.06 -18.31
CA GLY A 785 31.37 -29.37 -17.88
C GLY A 785 30.17 -29.27 -16.93
N GLU A 786 30.20 -28.36 -15.97
CA GLU A 786 29.09 -28.13 -15.02
C GLU A 786 27.81 -27.66 -15.74
N LEU A 787 27.95 -26.78 -16.74
CA LEU A 787 26.80 -26.37 -17.55
C LEU A 787 26.16 -27.55 -18.25
N VAL A 788 26.95 -28.39 -18.94
CA VAL A 788 26.45 -29.53 -19.72
C VAL A 788 25.66 -30.50 -18.84
N GLU A 789 26.11 -30.73 -17.61
CA GLU A 789 25.41 -31.57 -16.66
C GLU A 789 24.06 -30.97 -16.23
N ILE A 790 24.05 -29.69 -15.89
CA ILE A 790 22.85 -28.94 -15.49
C ILE A 790 21.82 -28.90 -16.63
N LEU A 791 22.25 -28.60 -17.86
CA LEU A 791 21.36 -28.56 -19.03
C LEU A 791 20.78 -29.94 -19.33
N ASN A 792 21.59 -31.00 -19.31
CA ASN A 792 21.10 -32.34 -19.58
C ASN A 792 20.05 -32.79 -18.54
N LYS A 793 20.24 -32.45 -17.25
CA LYS A 793 19.24 -32.72 -16.21
C LYS A 793 17.97 -31.89 -16.39
N ALA A 794 18.10 -30.62 -16.74
CA ALA A 794 16.97 -29.75 -17.03
C ALA A 794 16.13 -30.30 -18.20
N MET A 795 16.79 -30.76 -19.28
CA MET A 795 16.13 -31.42 -20.42
C MET A 795 15.40 -32.69 -20.00
N LYS A 796 16.00 -33.51 -19.14
CA LYS A 796 15.36 -34.71 -18.62
C LYS A 796 14.13 -34.39 -17.76
N ALA A 797 14.22 -33.38 -16.89
CA ALA A 797 13.08 -32.98 -16.06
C ALA A 797 11.92 -32.42 -16.90
N MET A 798 12.23 -31.71 -18.00
CA MET A 798 11.23 -31.29 -18.97
C MET A 798 10.55 -32.48 -19.66
N ASP A 799 11.32 -33.50 -20.05
CA ASP A 799 10.77 -34.75 -20.57
C ASP A 799 9.80 -35.41 -19.57
N ASP A 800 10.15 -35.47 -18.28
CA ASP A 800 9.34 -36.08 -17.22
C ASP A 800 8.02 -35.30 -16.98
N VAL A 801 8.05 -33.97 -17.04
CA VAL A 801 6.84 -33.12 -16.96
C VAL A 801 5.90 -33.38 -18.14
N ILE A 802 6.46 -33.47 -19.35
CA ILE A 802 5.68 -33.78 -20.57
C ILE A 802 5.07 -35.19 -20.50
N VAL A 803 5.72 -36.15 -19.82
CA VAL A 803 5.19 -37.51 -19.58
C VAL A 803 4.10 -37.51 -18.50
N ALA A 804 4.23 -36.73 -17.44
CA ALA A 804 3.24 -36.67 -16.36
C ALA A 804 1.90 -36.08 -16.85
N ASP A 805 1.94 -35.07 -17.71
CA ASP A 805 0.75 -34.44 -18.31
C ASP A 805 -0.02 -35.39 -19.26
N SER A 806 0.67 -36.32 -19.93
CA SER A 806 0.03 -37.31 -20.82
C SER A 806 -0.66 -38.44 -20.04
N ALA A 807 -0.16 -38.77 -18.84
CA ALA A 807 -0.79 -39.74 -17.94
C ALA A 807 -2.07 -39.17 -17.26
N GLN A 808 -2.13 -37.86 -17.03
CA GLN A 808 -3.34 -37.20 -16.51
C GLN A 808 -4.44 -37.04 -17.57
N CYS A 809 -4.08 -36.79 -18.84
CA CYS A 809 -5.05 -36.70 -19.94
C CYS A 809 -5.66 -38.05 -20.36
N SER A 810 -5.00 -39.17 -20.05
CA SER A 810 -5.53 -40.51 -20.33
C SER A 810 -6.50 -41.03 -19.24
N ASN A 811 -6.43 -40.49 -18.02
CA ASN A 811 -7.34 -40.84 -16.93
C ASN A 811 -8.60 -39.96 -16.86
N SER A 812 -8.67 -38.85 -17.60
CA SER A 812 -9.88 -38.02 -17.68
C SER A 812 -10.87 -38.45 -18.77
N ASN A 813 -10.57 -39.53 -19.50
CA ASN A 813 -11.41 -40.13 -20.53
C ASN A 813 -11.85 -41.59 -20.20
N GLN A 814 -11.92 -41.96 -18.92
CA GLN A 814 -12.58 -43.21 -18.46
C GLN A 814 -13.74 -42.95 -17.53
#